data_AF-T1IVN2-F1
#
_entry.id   AF-T1IVN2-F1
#
_cell.length_a   1.000
_cell.length_b   1.000
_cell.length_c   1.000
_cell.angle_alpha   90.00
_cell.angle_beta   90.00
_cell.angle_gamma   90.00
#
_symmetry.space_group_name_H-M   'P 1'
#
loop_
_entity.id
_entity.type
_entity.pdbx_description
1 polymer ?
#
loop_
_entity_poly.entity_id
_entity_poly.type
_entity_poly.pdbx_seq_one_letter_code
_entity_poly.pdbx_strand_id
1 'polypeptide(L)'
;MFAKLKKKIEEEAQTELTKSYQTTSATSSPNSVRKLGGRRPSASSTDSRESKPSLETSEDAVSVLRHKTEQLKRFETRLQEYYNALQQQLDLKAKLEEELEKQKLLTVTSVEKTEQECEAKIKTVTTEKLELEKKLNSAKMLNNSIIEKQQNIDELEGFQTQEMAKVKHLFLNCQQELQAKDEKISQLNSELEVTKSSVTRLESENKVFQNQLDKEEIEREKLKENYEDGLKTIGDLKETKDSLDEQVSKLKEELQETSSKYYRAEEKLAELRDKNDSINHSHELLVESTNKMVEEKSCFITHLEERVQTLEQRLADTNLNGDDQLNAVFAERDNLEKKLEESRQHLKIMLESELQIIRSTKENSEKDFNAALEKLKNEILAMEKKSQSDKNNYEKEINELAAMHREGREEIENLRTVNMELKDNEVKQSKVIEDLVKSSENATSEKTQIEKVMEEFKMALTAEKSDTEKLKVVLSEKEKELSQLSKNLVEENQTNERVNVKLKESGNEIINLQSLLETTEKEKQQFKEELLKSAELSQGAAEKSVKILELNKSAAALENELLERNKIIKLQQQRLSDMKKTLQRELKMQAVDVNNGDFLSDSNSRGSMIPKDANQAELMHKLQNLDTEPMLEDINFRYLKHVVLKFMTSREYESQHLIKAISVLLHFTPEEEGLIRDTLEWKMSWFGSKPKPKFGAGQMSKTISTT
;
A
#
# COMPACT_ATOMS: atom_id res chain seq x y z
N MET A 1 -22.18 31.87 13.24
CA MET A 1 -22.79 33.00 14.00
C MET A 1 -22.73 34.35 13.26
N PHE A 2 -21.73 34.63 12.40
CA PHE A 2 -21.56 35.94 11.71
C PHE A 2 -22.80 36.55 11.04
N ALA A 3 -23.72 35.75 10.48
CA ALA A 3 -24.96 36.26 9.87
C ALA A 3 -25.84 37.10 10.82
N LYS A 4 -25.79 36.84 12.15
CA LYS A 4 -26.51 37.65 13.15
C LYS A 4 -25.82 38.98 13.47
N LEU A 5 -24.54 39.14 13.11
CA LEU A 5 -23.80 40.39 13.35
C LEU A 5 -24.02 41.39 12.20
N LYS A 6 -24.00 40.93 10.95
CA LYS A 6 -24.21 41.79 9.78
C LYS A 6 -25.58 42.49 9.83
N LYS A 7 -26.66 41.75 10.11
CA LYS A 7 -28.03 42.28 10.20
C LYS A 7 -28.17 43.41 11.24
N LYS A 8 -27.41 43.37 12.35
CA LYS A 8 -27.51 44.41 13.40
C LYS A 8 -26.86 45.74 12.99
N ILE A 9 -25.78 45.69 12.20
CA ILE A 9 -25.10 46.90 11.69
C ILE A 9 -25.97 47.60 10.63
N GLU A 10 -26.78 46.84 9.89
CA GLU A 10 -27.73 47.35 8.88
C GLU A 10 -29.02 47.96 9.49
N GLU A 11 -29.35 47.63 10.75
CA GLU A 11 -30.57 48.08 11.44
C GLU A 11 -30.37 49.34 12.32
N GLU A 12 -29.14 49.68 12.73
CA GLU A 12 -28.86 50.85 13.59
C GLU A 12 -28.54 52.15 12.80
N ALA A 13 -28.55 52.10 11.46
CA ALA A 13 -28.11 53.20 10.59
C ALA A 13 -29.24 54.06 9.97
N GLN A 14 -30.51 53.83 10.31
CA GLN A 14 -31.65 54.58 9.76
C GLN A 14 -32.66 55.02 10.82
N THR A 15 -33.17 56.24 10.63
CA THR A 15 -34.33 56.87 11.30
C THR A 15 -34.31 56.97 12.83
N GLU A 16 -33.84 58.13 13.33
CA GLU A 16 -34.65 58.89 14.30
C GLU A 16 -34.55 60.39 13.99
N LEU A 17 -35.69 61.06 13.72
CA LEU A 17 -35.72 62.46 13.26
C LEU A 17 -37.11 63.11 13.52
N THR A 18 -37.12 64.34 14.04
CA THR A 18 -38.31 65.17 14.35
C THR A 18 -39.16 64.65 15.53
N LYS A 19 -39.91 65.45 16.31
CA LYS A 19 -40.45 66.83 16.25
C LYS A 19 -40.52 67.37 17.71
N SER A 20 -40.84 68.61 18.09
CA SER A 20 -41.29 69.91 17.50
C SER A 20 -40.80 70.99 18.50
N TYR A 21 -40.62 72.29 18.24
CA TYR A 21 -41.55 73.33 17.73
C TYR A 21 -40.73 74.49 17.12
N GLN A 22 -41.02 74.92 15.88
CA GLN A 22 -41.76 76.15 15.49
C GLN A 22 -41.05 77.47 15.89
N THR A 23 -40.85 78.50 15.04
CA THR A 23 -41.14 78.75 13.59
C THR A 23 -40.20 79.89 13.09
N THR A 24 -40.15 80.42 11.86
CA THR A 24 -41.07 80.50 10.70
C THR A 24 -40.31 80.72 9.37
N SER A 25 -40.99 80.59 8.22
CA SER A 25 -40.64 81.17 6.90
C SER A 25 -40.58 82.72 6.93
N ALA A 26 -39.79 83.48 6.16
CA ALA A 26 -39.36 83.44 4.73
C ALA A 26 -40.40 83.96 3.71
N THR A 27 -40.03 84.94 2.83
CA THR A 27 -40.43 85.12 1.39
C THR A 27 -40.01 86.48 0.74
N SER A 28 -39.74 86.44 -0.57
CA SER A 28 -40.03 87.43 -1.67
C SER A 28 -39.47 88.88 -1.75
N SER A 29 -38.71 89.10 -2.84
CA SER A 29 -38.72 90.21 -3.85
C SER A 29 -40.05 90.95 -4.14
N PRO A 30 -40.12 92.02 -5.00
CA PRO A 30 -39.12 93.01 -5.48
C PRO A 30 -39.65 94.49 -5.53
N ASN A 31 -38.93 95.38 -6.27
CA ASN A 31 -39.41 96.61 -6.97
C ASN A 31 -39.68 97.96 -6.23
N SER A 32 -38.79 98.93 -6.51
CA SER A 32 -39.06 100.16 -7.29
C SER A 32 -39.92 101.35 -6.76
N VAL A 33 -39.25 102.52 -6.61
CA VAL A 33 -39.69 103.89 -7.00
C VAL A 33 -40.75 104.68 -6.17
N ARG A 34 -40.26 105.61 -5.31
CA ARG A 34 -40.56 107.08 -5.17
C ARG A 34 -39.89 107.57 -3.87
N LYS A 35 -39.14 108.68 -3.73
CA LYS A 35 -39.05 110.04 -4.34
C LYS A 35 -39.83 111.12 -3.57
N LEU A 36 -39.17 112.28 -3.40
CA LEU A 36 -39.52 113.53 -2.67
C LEU A 36 -38.97 113.59 -1.22
N GLY A 37 -38.21 114.63 -0.82
CA GLY A 37 -37.65 115.70 -1.65
C GLY A 37 -36.87 116.80 -0.89
N GLY A 38 -36.07 117.58 -1.63
CA GLY A 38 -35.33 118.76 -1.14
C GLY A 38 -33.89 118.46 -0.65
N ARG A 39 -32.86 119.26 -0.99
CA ARG A 39 -32.81 120.37 -1.97
C ARG A 39 -31.36 120.61 -2.45
N ARG A 40 -31.16 120.74 -3.77
CA ARG A 40 -29.99 121.40 -4.43
C ARG A 40 -30.17 122.96 -4.31
N PRO A 41 -29.30 123.88 -4.79
CA PRO A 41 -28.53 123.80 -6.05
C PRO A 41 -27.12 124.42 -6.06
N SER A 42 -26.55 124.46 -7.28
CA SER A 42 -25.56 125.40 -7.89
C SER A 42 -24.89 126.50 -7.04
N ALA A 43 -23.60 126.81 -7.13
CA ALA A 43 -22.66 126.92 -8.28
C ALA A 43 -22.74 128.24 -9.10
N SER A 44 -21.79 129.15 -8.83
CA SER A 44 -21.30 130.29 -9.65
C SER A 44 -20.08 130.88 -8.90
N SER A 45 -18.90 131.16 -9.46
CA SER A 45 -18.47 131.87 -10.69
C SER A 45 -18.35 133.39 -10.51
N THR A 46 -17.32 133.99 -11.16
CA THR A 46 -16.83 135.39 -11.11
C THR A 46 -16.29 135.87 -9.74
N ASP A 47 -15.16 136.57 -9.58
CA ASP A 47 -14.27 137.45 -10.40
C ASP A 47 -14.57 138.97 -10.31
N SER A 48 -13.50 139.77 -10.50
CA SER A 48 -13.40 141.23 -10.63
C SER A 48 -13.39 142.13 -9.35
N ARG A 49 -12.22 142.80 -9.15
CA ARG A 49 -11.98 144.28 -9.27
C ARG A 49 -12.94 145.28 -8.57
N GLU A 50 -12.53 146.47 -8.07
CA GLU A 50 -11.21 147.15 -7.96
C GLU A 50 -11.28 148.39 -7.01
N SER A 51 -10.10 148.98 -6.72
CA SER A 51 -9.86 150.44 -6.56
C SER A 51 -10.19 151.25 -5.27
N LYS A 52 -9.44 152.36 -5.16
CA LYS A 52 -9.50 153.52 -4.22
C LYS A 52 -10.39 154.65 -4.85
N PRO A 53 -10.44 155.97 -4.46
CA PRO A 53 -9.66 156.75 -3.48
C PRO A 53 -10.34 157.93 -2.70
N SER A 54 -9.56 158.55 -1.79
CA SER A 54 -9.40 160.00 -1.45
C SER A 54 -10.55 161.01 -1.16
N LEU A 55 -10.37 161.70 -0.01
CA LEU A 55 -10.45 163.17 0.26
C LEU A 55 -11.77 163.94 0.60
N GLU A 56 -11.58 164.84 1.58
CA GLU A 56 -12.15 166.20 1.81
C GLU A 56 -13.57 166.52 2.40
N THR A 57 -13.53 166.98 3.68
CA THR A 57 -14.15 168.19 4.30
C THR A 57 -15.66 168.40 4.58
N SER A 58 -15.87 168.95 5.78
CA SER A 58 -16.98 169.79 6.34
C SER A 58 -18.31 169.18 6.80
N GLU A 59 -18.78 169.76 7.93
CA GLU A 59 -20.12 169.82 8.58
C GLU A 59 -21.09 168.60 8.52
N ASP A 60 -21.79 168.19 9.60
CA ASP A 60 -21.99 168.81 10.92
C ASP A 60 -22.12 167.74 12.04
N ALA A 61 -21.68 168.05 13.26
CA ALA A 61 -21.07 167.06 14.16
C ALA A 61 -22.02 166.17 15.01
N VAL A 62 -23.31 166.48 15.09
CA VAL A 62 -24.21 165.89 16.12
C VAL A 62 -24.71 164.48 15.78
N SER A 63 -24.95 164.18 14.50
CA SER A 63 -25.59 162.92 14.07
C SER A 63 -24.71 161.67 14.22
N VAL A 64 -23.38 161.83 14.18
CA VAL A 64 -22.41 160.72 14.16
C VAL A 64 -22.41 159.91 15.46
N LEU A 65 -22.68 160.54 16.60
CA LEU A 65 -22.56 159.90 17.91
C LEU A 65 -23.64 158.83 18.16
N ARG A 66 -24.91 159.11 17.84
CA ARG A 66 -26.00 158.10 17.98
C ARG A 66 -25.72 156.84 17.16
N HIS A 67 -25.27 157.00 15.92
CA HIS A 67 -25.03 155.87 15.03
C HIS A 67 -23.89 154.97 15.53
N LYS A 68 -22.83 155.54 16.14
CA LYS A 68 -21.76 154.75 16.77
C LYS A 68 -22.25 153.94 17.98
N THR A 69 -23.15 154.49 18.82
CA THR A 69 -23.72 153.75 19.96
C THR A 69 -24.56 152.56 19.51
N GLU A 70 -25.37 152.70 18.45
CA GLU A 70 -26.15 151.59 17.90
C GLU A 70 -25.29 150.54 17.19
N GLN A 71 -24.21 150.94 16.52
CA GLN A 71 -23.24 149.99 15.95
C GLN A 71 -22.54 149.17 17.04
N LEU A 72 -22.07 149.79 18.13
CA LEU A 72 -21.46 149.08 19.26
C LEU A 72 -22.38 147.99 19.82
N LYS A 73 -23.66 148.32 20.07
CA LYS A 73 -24.63 147.35 20.60
C LYS A 73 -24.92 146.19 19.65
N ARG A 74 -24.85 146.43 18.34
CA ARG A 74 -24.92 145.37 17.31
C ARG A 74 -23.67 144.47 17.31
N PHE A 75 -22.48 145.03 17.49
CA PHE A 75 -21.25 144.22 17.63
C PHE A 75 -21.24 143.41 18.92
N GLU A 76 -21.74 143.97 20.02
CA GLU A 76 -21.86 143.32 21.33
C GLU A 76 -22.81 142.11 21.28
N THR A 77 -23.99 142.27 20.66
CA THR A 77 -24.92 141.14 20.40
C THR A 77 -24.26 140.07 19.53
N ARG A 78 -23.53 140.47 18.48
CA ARG A 78 -22.89 139.53 17.54
C ARG A 78 -21.69 138.79 18.17
N LEU A 79 -20.97 139.43 19.10
CA LEU A 79 -19.97 138.78 19.94
C LEU A 79 -20.60 137.73 20.85
N GLN A 80 -21.78 138.01 21.44
CA GLN A 80 -22.51 137.04 22.24
C GLN A 80 -23.02 135.86 21.38
N GLU A 81 -23.48 136.11 20.15
CA GLU A 81 -23.83 135.06 19.18
C GLU A 81 -22.63 134.17 18.84
N TYR A 82 -21.46 134.76 18.56
CA TYR A 82 -20.22 134.01 18.32
C TYR A 82 -19.76 133.22 19.55
N TYR A 83 -19.86 133.79 20.75
CA TYR A 83 -19.52 133.11 22.00
C TYR A 83 -20.42 131.90 22.24
N ASN A 84 -21.75 132.07 22.09
CA ASN A 84 -22.72 130.99 22.24
C ASN A 84 -22.52 129.88 21.18
N ALA A 85 -22.21 130.25 19.94
CA ALA A 85 -21.91 129.29 18.87
C ALA A 85 -20.60 128.53 19.11
N LEU A 86 -19.56 129.20 19.65
CA LEU A 86 -18.30 128.57 20.03
C LEU A 86 -18.50 127.60 21.21
N GLN A 87 -19.33 127.96 22.19
CA GLN A 87 -19.69 127.07 23.29
C GLN A 87 -20.41 125.81 22.80
N GLN A 88 -21.39 125.95 21.89
CA GLN A 88 -22.06 124.79 21.28
C GLN A 88 -21.12 123.90 20.46
N GLN A 89 -20.15 124.48 19.73
CA GLN A 89 -19.09 123.71 19.04
C GLN A 89 -18.23 122.93 20.03
N LEU A 90 -17.91 123.51 21.18
CA LEU A 90 -17.09 122.90 22.23
C LEU A 90 -17.84 121.75 22.93
N ASP A 91 -19.12 121.94 23.25
CA ASP A 91 -20.01 120.90 23.81
C ASP A 91 -20.25 119.74 22.81
N LEU A 92 -20.37 120.03 21.51
CA LEU A 92 -20.48 119.02 20.45
C LEU A 92 -19.17 118.24 20.27
N LYS A 93 -18.02 118.93 20.31
CA LYS A 93 -16.70 118.29 20.26
C LYS A 93 -16.51 117.34 21.44
N ALA A 94 -16.83 117.78 22.66
CA ALA A 94 -16.72 116.96 23.87
C ALA A 94 -17.58 115.68 23.77
N LYS A 95 -18.81 115.77 23.26
CA LYS A 95 -19.69 114.60 23.04
C LYS A 95 -19.18 113.66 21.95
N LEU A 96 -18.60 114.19 20.87
CA LEU A 96 -17.97 113.37 19.83
C LEU A 96 -16.71 112.66 20.34
N GLU A 97 -15.93 113.30 21.21
CA GLU A 97 -14.77 112.68 21.86
C GLU A 97 -15.19 111.61 22.87
N GLU A 98 -16.24 111.86 23.67
CA GLU A 98 -16.82 110.87 24.59
C GLU A 98 -17.36 109.64 23.85
N GLU A 99 -18.10 109.82 22.75
CA GLU A 99 -18.69 108.73 21.98
C GLU A 99 -17.63 107.96 21.18
N LEU A 100 -16.60 108.64 20.66
CA LEU A 100 -15.44 108.00 20.03
C LEU A 100 -14.67 107.13 21.05
N GLU A 101 -14.52 107.59 22.29
CA GLU A 101 -13.81 106.82 23.33
C GLU A 101 -14.62 105.59 23.79
N LYS A 102 -15.95 105.71 23.91
CA LYS A 102 -16.83 104.54 24.11
C LYS A 102 -16.72 103.54 22.95
N GLN A 103 -16.69 104.02 21.71
CA GLN A 103 -16.59 103.16 20.54
C GLN A 103 -15.26 102.41 20.51
N LYS A 104 -14.13 103.08 20.81
CA LYS A 104 -12.84 102.42 21.01
C LYS A 104 -12.91 101.36 22.10
N LEU A 105 -13.42 101.70 23.29
CA LEU A 105 -13.49 100.78 24.42
C LEU A 105 -14.33 99.54 24.12
N LEU A 106 -15.45 99.70 23.41
CA LEU A 106 -16.27 98.59 22.91
C LEU A 106 -15.53 97.71 21.89
N THR A 107 -14.76 98.29 20.97
CA THR A 107 -13.94 97.50 20.04
C THR A 107 -12.80 96.75 20.73
N VAL A 108 -12.09 97.38 21.67
CA VAL A 108 -10.99 96.74 22.42
C VAL A 108 -11.52 95.58 23.26
N THR A 109 -12.55 95.80 24.08
CA THR A 109 -13.15 94.74 24.92
C THR A 109 -13.78 93.61 24.10
N SER A 110 -14.28 93.88 22.89
CA SER A 110 -14.72 92.83 21.97
C SER A 110 -13.55 92.02 21.41
N VAL A 111 -12.43 92.66 21.07
CA VAL A 111 -11.23 91.98 20.55
C VAL A 111 -10.58 91.12 21.65
N GLU A 112 -10.34 91.69 22.84
CA GLU A 112 -9.80 90.97 24.01
C GLU A 112 -10.62 89.70 24.32
N LYS A 113 -11.95 89.80 24.26
CA LYS A 113 -12.84 88.66 24.47
C LYS A 113 -12.68 87.57 23.40
N THR A 114 -12.56 87.95 22.12
CA THR A 114 -12.29 86.97 21.05
C THR A 114 -10.89 86.37 21.13
N GLU A 115 -9.90 87.15 21.59
CA GLU A 115 -8.53 86.67 21.79
C GLU A 115 -8.46 85.65 22.94
N GLN A 116 -9.09 85.92 24.08
CA GLN A 116 -9.24 84.97 25.19
C GLN A 116 -9.98 83.70 24.76
N GLU A 117 -11.03 83.81 23.93
CA GLU A 117 -11.77 82.65 23.43
C GLU A 117 -10.94 81.79 22.46
N CYS A 118 -10.10 82.42 21.63
CA CYS A 118 -9.13 81.73 20.78
C CYS A 118 -8.01 81.08 21.59
N GLU A 119 -7.45 81.78 22.59
CA GLU A 119 -6.40 81.26 23.46
C GLU A 119 -6.91 80.05 24.28
N ALA A 120 -8.15 80.10 24.77
CA ALA A 120 -8.82 78.98 25.42
C ALA A 120 -8.95 77.77 24.48
N LYS A 121 -9.41 77.97 23.23
CA LYS A 121 -9.51 76.89 22.23
C LYS A 121 -8.15 76.28 21.90
N ILE A 122 -7.09 77.09 21.79
CA ILE A 122 -5.71 76.62 21.59
C ILE A 122 -5.25 75.78 22.80
N LYS A 123 -5.56 76.20 24.03
CA LYS A 123 -5.26 75.42 25.25
C LYS A 123 -5.98 74.08 25.27
N THR A 124 -7.26 74.02 24.87
CA THR A 124 -8.02 72.77 24.75
C THR A 124 -7.42 71.84 23.68
N VAL A 125 -7.20 72.33 22.46
CA VAL A 125 -6.66 71.53 21.35
C VAL A 125 -5.24 71.03 21.63
N THR A 126 -4.42 71.81 22.34
CA THR A 126 -3.06 71.37 22.73
C THR A 126 -3.06 70.32 23.84
N THR A 127 -3.98 70.36 24.80
CA THR A 127 -4.11 69.27 25.79
C THR A 127 -4.69 68.01 25.17
N GLU A 128 -5.70 68.12 24.31
CA GLU A 128 -6.26 67.00 23.53
C GLU A 128 -5.20 66.33 22.66
N LYS A 129 -4.39 67.10 21.91
CA LYS A 129 -3.28 66.58 21.11
C LYS A 129 -2.32 65.77 21.97
N LEU A 130 -1.89 66.31 23.12
CA LEU A 130 -0.93 65.66 24.01
C LEU A 130 -1.49 64.35 24.59
N GLU A 131 -2.79 64.30 24.88
CA GLU A 131 -3.44 63.07 25.34
C GLU A 131 -3.62 62.03 24.22
N LEU A 132 -3.94 62.45 22.99
CA LEU A 132 -3.96 61.58 21.82
C LEU A 132 -2.56 61.03 21.50
N GLU A 133 -1.51 61.83 21.65
CA GLU A 133 -0.11 61.45 21.43
C GLU A 133 0.38 60.43 22.48
N LYS A 134 -0.06 60.57 23.75
CA LYS A 134 0.09 59.54 24.78
C LYS A 134 -0.63 58.24 24.39
N LYS A 135 -1.92 58.31 24.03
CA LYS A 135 -2.74 57.15 23.62
C LYS A 135 -2.11 56.41 22.42
N LEU A 136 -1.63 57.16 21.42
CA LEU A 136 -0.93 56.63 20.25
C LEU A 136 0.37 55.91 20.62
N ASN A 137 1.18 56.46 21.54
CA ASN A 137 2.41 55.81 21.98
C ASN A 137 2.14 54.56 22.86
N SER A 138 1.10 54.58 23.69
CA SER A 138 0.62 53.36 24.39
C SER A 138 0.14 52.28 23.42
N ALA A 139 -0.57 52.66 22.35
CA ALA A 139 -1.01 51.72 21.30
C ALA A 139 0.18 51.12 20.53
N LYS A 140 1.21 51.93 20.21
CA LYS A 140 2.46 51.42 19.59
C LYS A 140 3.19 50.42 20.50
N MET A 141 3.31 50.71 21.80
CA MET A 141 3.91 49.79 22.77
C MET A 141 3.16 48.45 22.84
N LEU A 142 1.83 48.48 22.90
CA LEU A 142 1.00 47.27 22.85
C LEU A 142 1.17 46.50 21.53
N ASN A 143 1.17 47.19 20.39
CA ASN A 143 1.36 46.57 19.08
C ASN A 143 2.72 45.87 18.96
N ASN A 144 3.80 46.51 19.44
CA ASN A 144 5.12 45.90 19.47
C ASN A 144 5.16 44.63 20.35
N SER A 145 4.53 44.65 21.54
CA SER A 145 4.44 43.46 22.39
C SER A 145 3.55 42.35 21.81
N ILE A 146 2.57 42.69 20.96
CA ILE A 146 1.79 41.71 20.20
C ILE A 146 2.65 41.05 19.10
N ILE A 147 3.44 41.85 18.36
CA ILE A 147 4.37 41.33 17.34
C ILE A 147 5.42 40.41 17.97
N GLU A 148 6.04 40.84 19.07
CA GLU A 148 7.01 40.05 19.83
C GLU A 148 6.39 38.72 20.31
N LYS A 149 5.16 38.74 20.83
CA LYS A 149 4.45 37.52 21.23
C LYS A 149 4.13 36.62 20.05
N GLN A 150 3.77 37.17 18.89
CA GLN A 150 3.54 36.37 17.68
C GLN A 150 4.83 35.69 17.22
N GLN A 151 5.95 36.42 17.18
CA GLN A 151 7.27 35.86 16.83
C GLN A 151 7.66 34.71 17.77
N ASN A 152 7.46 34.87 19.08
CA ASN A 152 7.69 33.80 20.06
C ASN A 152 6.76 32.59 19.86
N ILE A 153 5.53 32.77 19.38
CA ILE A 153 4.60 31.68 19.03
C ILE A 153 5.08 30.97 17.76
N ASP A 154 5.42 31.72 16.70
CA ASP A 154 5.89 31.21 15.42
C ASP A 154 7.17 30.36 15.59
N GLU A 155 8.10 30.81 16.45
CA GLU A 155 9.29 30.02 16.83
C GLU A 155 8.93 28.73 17.58
N LEU A 156 7.97 28.80 18.52
CA LEU A 156 7.52 27.63 19.29
C LEU A 156 6.84 26.57 18.40
N GLU A 157 6.00 27.01 17.46
CA GLU A 157 5.39 26.13 16.43
C GLU A 157 6.46 25.54 15.50
N GLY A 158 7.51 26.30 15.18
CA GLY A 158 8.68 25.82 14.46
C GLY A 158 9.42 24.69 15.20
N PHE A 159 9.72 24.88 16.49
CA PHE A 159 10.34 23.84 17.33
C PHE A 159 9.43 22.61 17.48
N GLN A 160 8.13 22.81 17.74
CA GLN A 160 7.16 21.72 17.83
C GLN A 160 7.08 20.92 16.53
N THR A 161 7.10 21.59 15.37
CA THR A 161 7.13 20.94 14.06
C THR A 161 8.42 20.15 13.85
N GLN A 162 9.57 20.68 14.28
CA GLN A 162 10.86 19.98 14.18
C GLN A 162 10.90 18.73 15.06
N GLU A 163 10.45 18.81 16.32
CA GLU A 163 10.37 17.64 17.22
C GLU A 163 9.35 16.62 16.72
N MET A 164 8.20 17.05 16.20
CA MET A 164 7.22 16.15 15.57
C MET A 164 7.83 15.41 14.37
N ALA A 165 8.69 16.05 13.58
CA ALA A 165 9.40 15.40 12.48
C ALA A 165 10.45 14.38 12.98
N LYS A 166 11.23 14.71 14.02
CA LYS A 166 12.18 13.78 14.67
C LYS A 166 11.47 12.54 15.23
N VAL A 167 10.37 12.75 15.96
CA VAL A 167 9.55 11.65 16.54
C VAL A 167 8.94 10.78 15.44
N LYS A 168 8.41 11.36 14.36
CA LYS A 168 7.91 10.60 13.20
C LYS A 168 9.00 9.76 12.53
N HIS A 169 10.21 10.30 12.37
CA HIS A 169 11.34 9.56 11.82
C HIS A 169 11.80 8.41 12.73
N LEU A 170 11.92 8.65 14.04
CA LEU A 170 12.24 7.61 15.03
C LEU A 170 11.19 6.50 15.07
N PHE A 171 9.90 6.87 15.03
CA PHE A 171 8.80 5.91 14.96
C PHE A 171 8.83 5.07 13.68
N LEU A 172 9.06 5.71 12.51
CA LEU A 172 9.16 5.01 11.23
C LEU A 172 10.33 4.01 11.20
N ASN A 173 11.50 4.39 11.71
CA ASN A 173 12.64 3.49 11.84
C ASN A 173 12.33 2.31 12.78
N CYS A 174 11.70 2.58 13.93
CA CYS A 174 11.31 1.54 14.88
C CYS A 174 10.26 0.58 14.28
N GLN A 175 9.33 1.09 13.47
CA GLN A 175 8.35 0.28 12.73
C GLN A 175 9.02 -0.59 11.66
N GLN A 176 10.02 -0.06 10.93
CA GLN A 176 10.81 -0.84 9.96
C GLN A 176 11.66 -1.93 10.65
N GLU A 177 12.28 -1.63 11.78
CA GLU A 177 12.99 -2.63 12.59
C GLU A 177 12.07 -3.73 13.13
N LEU A 178 10.82 -3.37 13.49
CA LEU A 178 9.83 -4.34 13.94
C LEU A 178 9.40 -5.27 12.79
N GLN A 179 9.06 -4.70 11.63
CA GLN A 179 8.73 -5.47 10.43
C GLN A 179 9.88 -6.41 10.01
N ALA A 180 11.13 -5.95 10.02
CA ALA A 180 12.29 -6.78 9.73
C ALA A 180 12.50 -7.92 10.74
N LYS A 181 12.11 -7.73 12.01
CA LYS A 181 12.12 -8.78 13.05
C LYS A 181 10.97 -9.77 12.86
N ASP A 182 9.77 -9.30 12.51
CA ASP A 182 8.61 -10.15 12.23
C ASP A 182 8.84 -11.03 10.99
N GLU A 183 9.43 -10.48 9.92
CA GLU A 183 9.89 -11.24 8.75
C GLU A 183 10.94 -12.29 9.14
N LYS A 184 11.90 -11.94 10.01
CA LYS A 184 12.94 -12.86 10.49
C LYS A 184 12.36 -14.00 11.35
N ILE A 185 11.36 -13.71 12.19
CA ILE A 185 10.62 -14.70 12.97
C ILE A 185 9.82 -15.62 12.04
N SER A 186 9.16 -15.07 11.01
CA SER A 186 8.43 -15.86 10.02
C SER A 186 9.34 -16.79 9.22
N GLN A 187 10.55 -16.35 8.86
CA GLN A 187 11.58 -17.20 8.23
C GLN A 187 12.00 -18.34 9.17
N LEU A 188 12.39 -18.03 10.41
CA LEU A 188 12.83 -19.01 11.40
C LEU A 188 11.74 -20.03 11.75
N ASN A 189 10.47 -19.61 11.80
CA ASN A 189 9.34 -20.53 12.01
C ASN A 189 9.15 -21.48 10.80
N SER A 190 9.32 -21.00 9.58
CA SER A 190 9.29 -21.84 8.37
C SER A 190 10.44 -22.86 8.35
N GLU A 191 11.66 -22.42 8.67
CA GLU A 191 12.83 -23.31 8.81
C GLU A 191 12.63 -24.34 9.94
N LEU A 192 11.98 -23.95 11.04
CA LEU A 192 11.66 -24.84 12.16
C LEU A 192 10.62 -25.91 11.79
N GLU A 193 9.57 -25.58 11.03
CA GLU A 193 8.59 -26.58 10.57
C GLU A 193 9.16 -27.53 9.50
N VAL A 194 10.02 -27.03 8.60
CA VAL A 194 10.81 -27.91 7.69
C VAL A 194 11.73 -28.83 8.49
N THR A 195 12.35 -28.33 9.56
CA THR A 195 13.20 -29.14 10.44
C THR A 195 12.38 -30.19 11.19
N LYS A 196 11.27 -29.80 11.83
CA LYS A 196 10.34 -30.73 12.53
C LYS A 196 9.83 -31.83 11.63
N SER A 197 9.33 -31.49 10.44
CA SER A 197 8.84 -32.49 9.47
C SER A 197 9.94 -33.44 8.98
N SER A 198 11.19 -32.95 8.87
CA SER A 198 12.34 -33.82 8.60
C SER A 198 12.67 -34.76 9.77
N VAL A 199 12.55 -34.30 11.02
CA VAL A 199 12.74 -35.11 12.24
C VAL A 199 11.66 -36.18 12.35
N THR A 200 10.37 -35.82 12.25
CA THR A 200 9.28 -36.81 12.33
C THR A 200 9.36 -37.87 11.22
N ARG A 201 9.88 -37.51 10.04
CA ARG A 201 10.18 -38.50 8.98
C ARG A 201 11.30 -39.44 9.41
N LEU A 202 12.43 -38.92 9.89
CA LEU A 202 13.55 -39.74 10.37
C LEU A 202 13.17 -40.61 11.58
N GLU A 203 12.30 -40.15 12.47
CA GLU A 203 11.74 -40.96 13.55
C GLU A 203 10.88 -42.11 13.01
N SER A 204 10.06 -41.86 11.98
CA SER A 204 9.28 -42.91 11.33
C SER A 204 10.16 -43.93 10.58
N GLU A 205 11.24 -43.49 9.93
CA GLU A 205 12.21 -44.34 9.25
C GLU A 205 12.99 -45.21 10.26
N ASN A 206 13.45 -44.63 11.37
CA ASN A 206 14.06 -45.40 12.46
C ASN A 206 13.09 -46.43 13.06
N LYS A 207 11.80 -46.10 13.23
CA LYS A 207 10.80 -47.07 13.71
C LYS A 207 10.57 -48.21 12.72
N VAL A 208 10.67 -47.97 11.41
CA VAL A 208 10.64 -49.04 10.40
C VAL A 208 11.89 -49.92 10.48
N PHE A 209 13.08 -49.33 10.64
CA PHE A 209 14.33 -50.11 10.79
C PHE A 209 14.35 -50.94 12.07
N GLN A 210 13.86 -50.42 13.20
CA GLN A 210 13.70 -51.19 14.44
C GLN A 210 12.76 -52.38 14.23
N ASN A 211 11.57 -52.15 13.68
CA ASN A 211 10.60 -53.20 13.33
C ASN A 211 11.12 -54.23 12.29
N GLN A 212 12.23 -53.95 11.61
CA GLN A 212 12.93 -54.91 10.75
C GLN A 212 14.00 -55.68 11.54
N LEU A 213 14.80 -54.99 12.35
CA LEU A 213 15.79 -55.59 13.24
C LEU A 213 15.15 -56.63 14.18
N ASP A 214 14.03 -56.27 14.81
CA ASP A 214 13.28 -57.14 15.73
C ASP A 214 12.80 -58.43 15.02
N LYS A 215 12.47 -58.36 13.72
CA LYS A 215 12.05 -59.53 12.92
C LYS A 215 13.23 -60.41 12.55
N GLU A 216 14.33 -59.82 12.10
CA GLU A 216 15.57 -60.54 11.78
C GLU A 216 16.12 -61.24 13.04
N GLU A 217 15.96 -60.64 14.23
CA GLU A 217 16.33 -61.26 15.50
C GLU A 217 15.39 -62.44 15.87
N ILE A 218 14.08 -62.30 15.67
CA ILE A 218 13.11 -63.41 15.84
C ILE A 218 13.35 -64.56 14.85
N GLU A 219 13.66 -64.26 13.58
CA GLU A 219 13.97 -65.30 12.58
C GLU A 219 15.32 -65.97 12.87
N ARG A 220 16.33 -65.21 13.32
CA ARG A 220 17.60 -65.75 13.76
C ARG A 220 17.47 -66.69 14.95
N GLU A 221 16.68 -66.35 15.97
CA GLU A 221 16.55 -67.22 17.15
C GLU A 221 15.78 -68.51 16.80
N LYS A 222 14.76 -68.44 15.94
CA LYS A 222 14.11 -69.63 15.35
C LYS A 222 15.07 -70.50 14.55
N LEU A 223 15.97 -69.90 13.76
CA LEU A 223 16.98 -70.64 13.00
C LEU A 223 17.99 -71.33 13.94
N LYS A 224 18.31 -70.71 15.07
CA LYS A 224 19.15 -71.30 16.13
C LYS A 224 18.44 -72.45 16.85
N GLU A 225 17.18 -72.28 17.23
CA GLU A 225 16.32 -73.34 17.80
C GLU A 225 16.23 -74.57 16.88
N ASN A 226 15.92 -74.36 15.59
CA ASN A 226 15.91 -75.43 14.58
C ASN A 226 17.28 -76.11 14.40
N TYR A 227 18.39 -75.38 14.61
CA TYR A 227 19.74 -75.93 14.57
C TYR A 227 20.07 -76.76 15.83
N GLU A 228 19.62 -76.34 17.01
CA GLU A 228 19.78 -77.09 18.26
C GLU A 228 18.97 -78.40 18.26
N ASP A 229 17.72 -78.39 17.75
CA ASP A 229 16.95 -79.63 17.51
C ASP A 229 17.56 -80.51 16.39
N GLY A 230 18.15 -79.89 15.36
CA GLY A 230 18.94 -80.60 14.35
C GLY A 230 20.15 -81.33 14.95
N LEU A 231 20.88 -80.70 15.87
CA LEU A 231 21.98 -81.34 16.60
C LEU A 231 21.51 -82.46 17.52
N LYS A 232 20.39 -82.26 18.22
CA LYS A 232 19.78 -83.26 19.11
C LYS A 232 19.33 -84.52 18.35
N THR A 233 18.62 -84.35 17.25
CA THR A 233 18.19 -85.48 16.39
C THR A 233 19.38 -86.20 15.73
N ILE A 234 20.46 -85.49 15.39
CA ILE A 234 21.73 -86.10 14.97
C ILE A 234 22.37 -86.91 16.12
N GLY A 235 22.24 -86.44 17.37
CA GLY A 235 22.61 -87.18 18.58
C GLY A 235 21.84 -88.50 18.72
N ASP A 236 20.50 -88.44 18.70
CA ASP A 236 19.61 -89.60 18.80
C ASP A 236 19.89 -90.63 17.68
N LEU A 237 20.11 -90.15 16.45
CA LEU A 237 20.48 -90.99 15.29
C LEU A 237 21.88 -91.62 15.45
N LYS A 238 22.80 -90.97 16.17
CA LYS A 238 24.11 -91.52 16.47
C LYS A 238 24.03 -92.59 17.57
N GLU A 239 23.30 -92.34 18.66
CA GLU A 239 23.13 -93.33 19.73
C GLU A 239 22.43 -94.60 19.23
N THR A 240 21.39 -94.44 18.41
CA THR A 240 20.70 -95.59 17.77
C THR A 240 21.60 -96.32 16.78
N LYS A 241 22.41 -95.62 15.97
CA LYS A 241 23.43 -96.24 15.10
C LYS A 241 24.46 -97.03 15.92
N ASP A 242 25.03 -96.43 16.97
CA ASP A 242 26.09 -97.07 17.75
C ASP A 242 25.53 -98.29 18.53
N SER A 243 24.26 -98.27 18.95
CA SER A 243 23.54 -99.45 19.47
C SER A 243 23.29 -100.55 18.42
N LEU A 244 22.99 -100.17 17.17
CA LEU A 244 22.85 -101.13 16.07
C LEU A 244 24.20 -101.77 15.69
N ASP A 245 25.29 -101.00 15.69
CA ASP A 245 26.65 -101.52 15.48
C ASP A 245 27.07 -102.49 16.61
N GLU A 246 26.65 -102.24 17.85
CA GLU A 246 26.83 -103.18 18.98
C GLU A 246 26.02 -104.48 18.78
N GLN A 247 24.74 -104.38 18.38
CA GLN A 247 23.90 -105.54 18.07
C GLN A 247 24.43 -106.36 16.91
N VAL A 248 24.88 -105.71 15.84
CA VAL A 248 25.53 -106.35 14.69
C VAL A 248 26.85 -107.02 15.10
N SER A 249 27.57 -106.50 16.08
CA SER A 249 28.77 -107.12 16.63
C SER A 249 28.44 -108.38 17.43
N LYS A 250 27.44 -108.34 18.33
CA LYS A 250 26.95 -109.52 19.06
C LYS A 250 26.44 -110.62 18.12
N LEU A 251 25.68 -110.26 17.08
CA LEU A 251 25.20 -111.21 16.07
C LEU A 251 26.35 -111.85 15.24
N LYS A 252 27.47 -111.14 15.03
CA LYS A 252 28.68 -111.72 14.41
C LYS A 252 29.37 -112.70 15.35
N GLU A 253 29.45 -112.41 16.65
CA GLU A 253 30.01 -113.32 17.66
C GLU A 253 29.14 -114.59 17.80
N GLU A 254 27.82 -114.45 17.89
CA GLU A 254 26.87 -115.58 17.88
C GLU A 254 26.97 -116.41 16.60
N LEU A 255 27.09 -115.77 15.42
CA LEU A 255 27.29 -116.46 14.15
C LEU A 255 28.64 -117.19 14.08
N GLN A 256 29.71 -116.62 14.64
CA GLN A 256 31.02 -117.26 14.71
C GLN A 256 31.01 -118.44 15.70
N GLU A 257 30.34 -118.33 16.84
CA GLU A 257 30.23 -119.41 17.82
C GLU A 257 29.33 -120.55 17.33
N THR A 258 28.20 -120.24 16.69
CA THR A 258 27.33 -121.25 16.05
C THR A 258 28.00 -121.93 14.86
N SER A 259 28.74 -121.20 14.03
CA SER A 259 29.61 -121.80 12.99
C SER A 259 30.68 -122.72 13.60
N SER A 260 31.31 -122.31 14.70
CA SER A 260 32.29 -123.16 15.42
C SER A 260 31.65 -124.42 16.03
N LYS A 261 30.40 -124.34 16.48
CA LYS A 261 29.60 -125.50 16.94
C LYS A 261 29.22 -126.42 15.77
N TYR A 262 28.87 -125.84 14.63
CA TYR A 262 28.52 -126.56 13.40
C TYR A 262 29.71 -127.37 12.86
N TYR A 263 30.90 -126.77 12.73
CA TYR A 263 32.10 -127.51 12.28
C TYR A 263 32.46 -128.69 13.20
N ARG A 264 32.35 -128.54 14.52
CA ARG A 264 32.53 -129.65 15.47
C ARG A 264 31.47 -130.75 15.33
N ALA A 265 30.27 -130.41 14.89
CA ALA A 265 29.22 -131.38 14.61
C ALA A 265 29.49 -132.13 13.29
N GLU A 266 29.96 -131.44 12.24
CA GLU A 266 30.41 -132.07 10.99
C GLU A 266 31.61 -133.00 11.21
N GLU A 267 32.63 -132.57 11.96
CA GLU A 267 33.79 -133.37 12.34
C GLU A 267 33.37 -134.64 13.08
N LYS A 268 32.46 -134.52 14.06
CA LYS A 268 31.91 -135.68 14.79
C LYS A 268 31.03 -136.58 13.92
N LEU A 269 30.32 -136.05 12.92
CA LEU A 269 29.56 -136.84 11.95
C LEU A 269 30.50 -137.61 11.00
N ALA A 270 31.62 -137.02 10.59
CA ALA A 270 32.67 -137.71 9.84
C ALA A 270 33.29 -138.85 10.68
N GLU A 271 33.70 -138.58 11.93
CA GLU A 271 34.19 -139.62 12.85
C GLU A 271 33.20 -140.79 13.01
N LEU A 272 31.90 -140.50 13.15
CA LEU A 272 30.87 -141.52 13.32
C LEU A 272 30.63 -142.31 12.02
N ARG A 273 30.80 -141.68 10.86
CA ARG A 273 30.75 -142.33 9.56
C ARG A 273 31.94 -143.28 9.37
N ASP A 274 33.16 -142.83 9.62
CA ASP A 274 34.36 -143.66 9.51
C ASP A 274 34.31 -144.87 10.45
N LYS A 275 33.76 -144.68 11.67
CA LYS A 275 33.51 -145.77 12.64
C LYS A 275 32.41 -146.72 12.16
N ASN A 276 31.31 -146.22 11.63
CA ASN A 276 30.24 -147.02 11.05
C ASN A 276 30.76 -147.87 9.88
N ASP A 277 31.53 -147.28 8.98
CA ASP A 277 32.05 -147.96 7.79
C ASP A 277 33.15 -148.99 8.17
N SER A 278 33.95 -148.69 9.22
CA SER A 278 34.86 -149.66 9.84
C SER A 278 34.13 -150.83 10.51
N ILE A 279 33.01 -150.58 11.20
CA ILE A 279 32.17 -151.61 11.82
C ILE A 279 31.51 -152.47 10.73
N ASN A 280 31.01 -151.86 9.66
CA ASN A 280 30.41 -152.57 8.53
C ASN A 280 31.44 -153.48 7.86
N HIS A 281 32.67 -153.01 7.61
CA HIS A 281 33.73 -153.86 7.07
C HIS A 281 34.15 -154.98 8.04
N SER A 282 34.24 -154.71 9.34
CA SER A 282 34.50 -155.76 10.34
C SER A 282 33.36 -156.79 10.43
N HIS A 283 32.12 -156.36 10.24
CA HIS A 283 30.95 -157.24 10.18
C HIS A 283 30.95 -158.07 8.89
N GLU A 284 31.28 -157.47 7.75
CA GLU A 284 31.43 -158.14 6.46
C GLU A 284 32.52 -159.24 6.52
N LEU A 285 33.69 -158.94 7.10
CA LEU A 285 34.74 -159.93 7.36
C LEU A 285 34.31 -161.05 8.32
N LEU A 286 33.55 -160.72 9.38
CA LEU A 286 32.98 -161.71 10.29
C LEU A 286 31.91 -162.58 9.60
N VAL A 287 31.09 -162.02 8.71
CA VAL A 287 30.13 -162.76 7.90
C VAL A 287 30.86 -163.65 6.89
N GLU A 288 31.88 -163.17 6.20
CA GLU A 288 32.67 -164.00 5.27
C GLU A 288 33.40 -165.15 6.00
N SER A 289 33.98 -164.87 7.17
CA SER A 289 34.61 -165.89 8.02
C SER A 289 33.60 -166.89 8.60
N THR A 290 32.40 -166.42 8.97
CA THR A 290 31.31 -167.29 9.43
C THR A 290 30.78 -168.14 8.29
N ASN A 291 30.63 -167.58 7.08
CA ASN A 291 30.21 -168.31 5.88
C ASN A 291 31.24 -169.38 5.52
N LYS A 292 32.55 -169.09 5.54
CA LYS A 292 33.59 -170.10 5.36
C LYS A 292 33.54 -171.19 6.42
N MET A 293 33.35 -170.85 7.70
CA MET A 293 33.16 -171.84 8.76
C MET A 293 31.86 -172.64 8.58
N VAL A 294 30.80 -172.05 8.00
CA VAL A 294 29.55 -172.73 7.66
C VAL A 294 29.73 -173.63 6.44
N GLU A 295 30.53 -173.27 5.43
CA GLU A 295 30.90 -174.13 4.31
C GLU A 295 31.78 -175.31 4.78
N GLU A 296 32.83 -175.06 5.58
CA GLU A 296 33.65 -176.09 6.22
C GLU A 296 32.79 -177.03 7.08
N LYS A 297 31.91 -176.48 7.91
CA LYS A 297 30.95 -177.27 8.68
C LYS A 297 29.91 -177.95 7.81
N SER A 298 29.54 -177.40 6.65
CA SER A 298 28.61 -178.06 5.72
C SER A 298 29.29 -179.25 5.04
N CYS A 299 30.55 -179.12 4.62
CA CYS A 299 31.36 -180.23 4.13
C CYS A 299 31.62 -181.29 5.22
N PHE A 300 31.80 -180.86 6.48
CA PHE A 300 31.92 -181.79 7.61
C PHE A 300 30.56 -182.40 8.01
N ILE A 301 29.45 -181.68 7.83
CA ILE A 301 28.09 -182.18 8.02
C ILE A 301 27.75 -183.16 6.92
N THR A 302 28.01 -182.91 5.63
CA THR A 302 27.79 -183.91 4.58
C THR A 302 28.67 -185.13 4.78
N HIS A 303 29.93 -184.98 5.22
CA HIS A 303 30.75 -186.13 5.59
C HIS A 303 30.24 -186.84 6.86
N LEU A 304 29.70 -186.11 7.83
CA LEU A 304 28.99 -186.69 8.97
C LEU A 304 27.64 -187.29 8.58
N GLU A 305 26.98 -186.87 7.51
CA GLU A 305 25.74 -187.42 6.97
C GLU A 305 26.02 -188.69 6.15
N GLU A 306 27.13 -188.75 5.41
CA GLU A 306 27.68 -190.01 4.89
C GLU A 306 28.00 -190.98 6.03
N ARG A 307 28.66 -190.49 7.09
CA ARG A 307 29.02 -191.25 8.29
C ARG A 307 27.79 -191.69 9.08
N VAL A 308 26.78 -190.83 9.20
CA VAL A 308 25.52 -191.06 9.91
C VAL A 308 24.64 -191.98 9.07
N GLN A 309 24.56 -191.84 7.75
CA GLN A 309 23.93 -192.85 6.88
C GLN A 309 24.62 -194.23 7.03
N THR A 310 25.95 -194.25 7.15
CA THR A 310 26.73 -195.47 7.46
C THR A 310 26.52 -195.99 8.90
N LEU A 311 26.12 -195.13 9.85
CA LEU A 311 25.87 -195.50 11.25
C LEU A 311 24.40 -195.76 11.55
N GLU A 312 23.43 -195.17 10.84
CA GLU A 312 22.01 -195.47 10.86
C GLU A 312 21.76 -196.84 10.24
N GLN A 313 22.52 -197.20 9.19
CA GLN A 313 22.67 -198.59 8.73
C GLN A 313 23.28 -199.54 9.79
N ARG A 314 23.70 -199.03 10.96
CA ARG A 314 24.20 -199.80 12.12
C ARG A 314 23.48 -199.50 13.44
N LEU A 315 22.49 -198.60 13.42
CA LEU A 315 21.78 -198.06 14.60
C LEU A 315 20.25 -198.13 14.42
N ALA A 316 19.79 -198.52 13.23
CA ALA A 316 18.58 -199.34 13.10
C ALA A 316 18.65 -200.60 14.02
N ASP A 317 19.86 -201.08 14.32
CA ASP A 317 20.10 -202.02 15.41
C ASP A 317 20.24 -201.29 16.78
N THR A 318 19.17 -201.39 17.57
CA THR A 318 19.04 -201.09 19.01
C THR A 318 18.82 -199.64 19.47
N ASN A 319 18.14 -199.48 20.61
CA ASN A 319 17.38 -198.29 21.00
C ASN A 319 17.68 -197.81 22.43
N LEU A 320 17.65 -196.49 22.61
CA LEU A 320 17.13 -195.72 23.76
C LEU A 320 17.61 -195.99 25.21
N ASN A 321 18.04 -194.91 25.86
CA ASN A 321 17.53 -194.44 27.16
C ASN A 321 17.76 -192.91 27.20
N GLY A 322 17.06 -192.05 27.96
CA GLY A 322 15.88 -192.23 28.82
C GLY A 322 15.79 -191.12 29.87
N ASP A 323 16.91 -190.80 30.51
CA ASP A 323 17.02 -189.83 31.63
C ASP A 323 17.46 -188.42 31.19
N ASP A 324 18.28 -188.30 30.14
CA ASP A 324 18.91 -187.02 29.74
C ASP A 324 17.91 -185.91 29.38
N GLN A 325 16.70 -186.30 28.94
CA GLN A 325 15.62 -185.36 28.61
C GLN A 325 15.16 -184.54 29.81
N LEU A 326 15.23 -185.07 31.03
CA LEU A 326 14.80 -184.35 32.24
C LEU A 326 15.83 -183.28 32.64
N ASN A 327 17.12 -183.59 32.54
CA ASN A 327 18.21 -182.65 32.83
C ASN A 327 18.23 -181.47 31.83
N ALA A 328 17.92 -181.73 30.55
CA ALA A 328 17.80 -180.68 29.54
C ALA A 328 16.74 -179.62 29.90
N VAL A 329 15.56 -180.06 30.35
CA VAL A 329 14.44 -179.15 30.71
C VAL A 329 14.77 -178.28 31.93
N PHE A 330 15.49 -178.82 32.93
CA PHE A 330 15.95 -178.01 34.06
C PHE A 330 17.00 -176.97 33.65
N ALA A 331 17.96 -177.34 32.79
CA ALA A 331 18.95 -176.40 32.26
C ALA A 331 18.32 -175.30 31.39
N GLU A 332 17.26 -175.62 30.64
CA GLU A 332 16.50 -174.65 29.85
C GLU A 332 15.73 -173.66 30.74
N ARG A 333 15.06 -174.13 31.80
CA ARG A 333 14.38 -173.28 32.80
C ARG A 333 15.34 -172.23 33.38
N ASP A 334 16.51 -172.64 33.85
CA ASP A 334 17.45 -171.76 34.54
C ASP A 334 18.05 -170.70 33.58
N ASN A 335 18.21 -171.08 32.30
CA ASN A 335 18.61 -170.17 31.22
C ASN A 335 17.52 -169.14 30.88
N LEU A 336 16.24 -169.55 30.89
CA LEU A 336 15.10 -168.65 30.69
C LEU A 336 14.91 -167.68 31.86
N GLU A 337 15.08 -168.14 33.11
CA GLU A 337 14.99 -167.28 34.30
C GLU A 337 16.12 -166.23 34.32
N LYS A 338 17.35 -166.61 33.93
CA LYS A 338 18.46 -165.68 33.73
C LYS A 338 18.14 -164.61 32.67
N LYS A 339 17.62 -165.00 31.50
CA LYS A 339 17.24 -164.07 30.42
C LYS A 339 16.12 -163.10 30.83
N LEU A 340 15.17 -163.57 31.65
CA LEU A 340 14.11 -162.71 32.20
C LEU A 340 14.67 -161.62 33.11
N GLU A 341 15.66 -161.95 33.94
CA GLU A 341 16.29 -160.98 34.84
C GLU A 341 17.23 -160.00 34.09
N GLU A 342 17.97 -160.47 33.10
CA GLU A 342 18.72 -159.60 32.16
C GLU A 342 17.79 -158.61 31.44
N SER A 343 16.61 -159.08 31.00
CA SER A 343 15.59 -158.24 30.37
C SER A 343 15.03 -157.16 31.31
N ARG A 344 14.79 -157.50 32.59
CA ARG A 344 14.36 -156.53 33.62
C ARG A 344 15.42 -155.46 33.88
N GLN A 345 16.69 -155.85 33.93
CA GLN A 345 17.81 -154.92 34.14
C GLN A 345 17.96 -153.96 32.96
N HIS A 346 17.83 -154.46 31.72
CA HIS A 346 17.81 -153.61 30.52
C HIS A 346 16.62 -152.63 30.53
N LEU A 347 15.42 -153.10 30.88
CA LEU A 347 14.23 -152.25 30.96
C LEU A 347 14.39 -151.14 32.01
N LYS A 348 14.98 -151.46 33.17
CA LYS A 348 15.30 -150.47 34.21
C LYS A 348 16.27 -149.40 33.70
N ILE A 349 17.33 -149.81 32.99
CA ILE A 349 18.33 -148.87 32.43
C ILE A 349 17.68 -147.94 31.39
N MET A 350 16.80 -148.45 30.52
CA MET A 350 16.06 -147.60 29.59
C MET A 350 15.14 -146.60 30.31
N LEU A 351 14.39 -147.04 31.34
CA LEU A 351 13.52 -146.15 32.10
C LEU A 351 14.29 -145.05 32.84
N GLU A 352 15.45 -145.37 33.42
CA GLU A 352 16.34 -144.39 34.07
C GLU A 352 16.88 -143.36 33.06
N SER A 353 17.22 -143.80 31.85
CA SER A 353 17.65 -142.95 30.72
C SER A 353 16.53 -142.04 30.22
N GLU A 354 15.34 -142.58 29.99
CA GLU A 354 14.16 -141.83 29.53
C GLU A 354 13.73 -140.78 30.55
N LEU A 355 13.73 -141.12 31.85
CA LEU A 355 13.53 -140.15 32.93
C LEU A 355 14.57 -139.03 32.93
N GLN A 356 15.84 -139.32 32.58
CA GLN A 356 16.89 -138.30 32.49
C GLN A 356 16.73 -137.39 31.27
N ILE A 357 16.23 -137.91 30.14
CA ILE A 357 15.83 -137.11 28.97
C ILE A 357 14.64 -136.21 29.33
N ILE A 358 13.62 -136.73 30.02
CA ILE A 358 12.45 -135.96 30.48
C ILE A 358 12.86 -134.85 31.46
N ARG A 359 13.77 -135.12 32.40
CA ARG A 359 14.31 -134.10 33.33
C ARG A 359 15.04 -132.98 32.58
N SER A 360 15.97 -133.34 31.70
CA SER A 360 16.82 -132.36 30.99
C SER A 360 16.04 -131.53 29.96
N THR A 361 15.10 -132.14 29.24
CA THR A 361 14.18 -131.40 28.35
C THR A 361 13.28 -130.43 29.13
N LYS A 362 12.73 -130.86 30.29
CA LYS A 362 11.98 -129.96 31.17
C LYS A 362 12.85 -128.80 31.66
N GLU A 363 14.02 -129.09 32.22
CA GLU A 363 14.93 -128.07 32.79
C GLU A 363 15.35 -127.02 31.75
N ASN A 364 15.59 -127.45 30.50
CA ASN A 364 15.87 -126.52 29.40
C ASN A 364 14.63 -125.67 29.05
N SER A 365 13.44 -126.27 28.94
CA SER A 365 12.21 -125.52 28.68
C SER A 365 11.87 -124.50 29.79
N GLU A 366 12.19 -124.81 31.05
CA GLU A 366 12.04 -123.88 32.17
C GLU A 366 13.06 -122.73 32.09
N LYS A 367 14.29 -122.97 31.64
CA LYS A 367 15.30 -121.91 31.39
C LYS A 367 14.87 -121.00 30.23
N ASP A 368 14.45 -121.57 29.11
CA ASP A 368 14.01 -120.81 27.92
C ASP A 368 12.79 -119.95 28.22
N PHE A 369 11.81 -120.49 28.97
CA PHE A 369 10.62 -119.74 29.39
C PHE A 369 10.96 -118.59 30.35
N ASN A 370 11.85 -118.82 31.34
CA ASN A 370 12.30 -117.76 32.23
C ASN A 370 13.11 -116.68 31.50
N ALA A 371 13.94 -117.05 30.51
CA ALA A 371 14.65 -116.10 29.67
C ALA A 371 13.70 -115.27 28.79
N ALA A 372 12.61 -115.86 28.29
CA ALA A 372 11.56 -115.15 27.56
C ALA A 372 10.78 -114.18 28.46
N LEU A 373 10.42 -114.59 29.69
CA LEU A 373 9.77 -113.72 30.68
C LEU A 373 10.62 -112.51 31.04
N GLU A 374 11.91 -112.71 31.34
CA GLU A 374 12.79 -111.60 31.73
C GLU A 374 13.08 -110.66 30.55
N LYS A 375 13.13 -111.17 29.30
CA LYS A 375 13.14 -110.30 28.10
C LYS A 375 11.89 -109.43 28.00
N LEU A 376 10.70 -110.04 28.05
CA LEU A 376 9.41 -109.33 27.95
C LEU A 376 9.26 -108.26 29.05
N LYS A 377 9.64 -108.59 30.28
CA LYS A 377 9.64 -107.68 31.44
C LYS A 377 10.58 -106.48 31.25
N ASN A 378 11.78 -106.69 30.70
CA ASN A 378 12.70 -105.59 30.38
C ASN A 378 12.17 -104.72 29.23
N GLU A 379 11.50 -105.33 28.25
CA GLU A 379 10.84 -104.60 27.15
C GLU A 379 9.69 -103.72 27.67
N ILE A 380 8.83 -104.24 28.56
CA ILE A 380 7.78 -103.47 29.23
C ILE A 380 8.37 -102.29 30.01
N LEU A 381 9.42 -102.53 30.82
CA LEU A 381 10.11 -101.46 31.58
C LEU A 381 10.75 -100.40 30.66
N ALA A 382 11.18 -100.77 29.45
CA ALA A 382 11.66 -99.82 28.45
C ALA A 382 10.50 -99.00 27.82
N MET A 383 9.37 -99.65 27.50
CA MET A 383 8.17 -98.96 27.00
C MET A 383 7.59 -98.00 28.05
N GLU A 384 7.52 -98.39 29.33
CA GLU A 384 7.06 -97.54 30.43
C GLU A 384 7.97 -96.31 30.60
N LYS A 385 9.30 -96.49 30.63
CA LYS A 385 10.26 -95.38 30.69
C LYS A 385 10.13 -94.44 29.50
N LYS A 386 9.99 -94.97 28.29
CA LYS A 386 9.78 -94.15 27.09
C LYS A 386 8.46 -93.38 27.18
N SER A 387 7.35 -94.04 27.48
CA SER A 387 6.03 -93.42 27.63
C SER A 387 6.02 -92.30 28.69
N GLN A 388 6.71 -92.50 29.82
CA GLN A 388 6.86 -91.46 30.83
C GLN A 388 7.76 -90.29 30.38
N SER A 389 8.80 -90.55 29.58
CA SER A 389 9.63 -89.51 28.97
C SER A 389 8.84 -88.70 27.93
N ASP A 390 8.11 -89.38 27.04
CA ASP A 390 7.27 -88.77 26.02
C ASP A 390 6.18 -87.90 26.69
N LYS A 391 5.52 -88.42 27.73
CA LYS A 391 4.58 -87.65 28.57
C LYS A 391 5.23 -86.41 29.19
N ASN A 392 6.41 -86.52 29.77
CA ASN A 392 7.13 -85.38 30.37
C ASN A 392 7.48 -84.31 29.33
N ASN A 393 7.73 -84.70 28.08
CA ASN A 393 8.00 -83.77 26.98
C ASN A 393 6.72 -83.04 26.53
N TYR A 394 5.62 -83.77 26.31
CA TYR A 394 4.33 -83.14 26.01
C TYR A 394 3.85 -82.23 27.15
N GLU A 395 4.13 -82.58 28.41
CA GLU A 395 3.78 -81.75 29.56
C GLU A 395 4.60 -80.44 29.60
N LYS A 396 5.84 -80.41 29.10
CA LYS A 396 6.59 -79.16 28.89
C LYS A 396 6.01 -78.33 27.74
N GLU A 397 5.82 -78.96 26.57
CA GLU A 397 5.29 -78.32 25.36
C GLU A 397 3.93 -77.65 25.63
N ILE A 398 3.05 -78.31 26.38
CA ILE A 398 1.76 -77.74 26.82
C ILE A 398 1.95 -76.53 27.75
N ASN A 399 2.93 -76.55 28.66
CA ASN A 399 3.21 -75.42 29.56
C ASN A 399 3.85 -74.23 28.81
N GLU A 400 4.71 -74.49 27.83
CA GLU A 400 5.35 -73.48 26.97
C GLU A 400 4.31 -72.83 26.03
N LEU A 401 3.43 -73.62 25.41
CA LEU A 401 2.26 -73.13 24.67
C LEU A 401 1.31 -72.32 25.56
N ALA A 402 1.09 -72.73 26.81
CA ALA A 402 0.27 -71.98 27.76
C ALA A 402 0.92 -70.65 28.19
N ALA A 403 2.24 -70.60 28.31
CA ALA A 403 2.99 -69.37 28.58
C ALA A 403 2.89 -68.38 27.39
N MET A 404 3.17 -68.83 26.17
CA MET A 404 3.03 -68.01 24.96
C MET A 404 1.58 -67.52 24.76
N HIS A 405 0.57 -68.35 25.04
CA HIS A 405 -0.83 -67.94 25.01
C HIS A 405 -1.20 -66.93 26.10
N ARG A 406 -0.52 -66.94 27.25
CA ARG A 406 -0.69 -65.92 28.29
C ARG A 406 -0.06 -64.61 27.85
N GLU A 407 1.19 -64.62 27.41
CA GLU A 407 1.93 -63.43 26.96
C GLU A 407 1.21 -62.75 25.78
N GLY A 408 0.79 -63.53 24.78
CA GLY A 408 -0.01 -63.03 23.67
C GLY A 408 -1.38 -62.48 24.09
N ARG A 409 -1.97 -62.94 25.20
CA ARG A 409 -3.19 -62.35 25.76
C ARG A 409 -2.91 -61.03 26.48
N GLU A 410 -1.84 -60.95 27.25
CA GLU A 410 -1.43 -59.71 27.93
C GLU A 410 -1.10 -58.63 26.90
N GLU A 411 -0.42 -58.97 25.81
CA GLU A 411 -0.13 -58.02 24.73
C GLU A 411 -1.38 -57.60 23.94
N ILE A 412 -2.36 -58.49 23.72
CA ILE A 412 -3.66 -58.10 23.15
C ILE A 412 -4.39 -57.09 24.05
N GLU A 413 -4.27 -57.19 25.38
CA GLU A 413 -4.91 -56.26 26.31
C GLU A 413 -4.14 -54.92 26.42
N ASN A 414 -2.81 -54.95 26.33
CA ASN A 414 -1.98 -53.75 26.16
C ASN A 414 -2.41 -52.99 24.90
N LEU A 415 -2.47 -53.68 23.75
CA LEU A 415 -2.87 -53.12 22.46
C LEU A 415 -4.30 -52.58 22.49
N ARG A 416 -5.23 -53.23 23.20
CA ARG A 416 -6.59 -52.69 23.43
C ARG A 416 -6.58 -51.39 24.23
N THR A 417 -5.80 -51.34 25.30
CA THR A 417 -5.67 -50.16 26.17
C THR A 417 -5.13 -48.97 25.38
N VAL A 418 -4.03 -49.18 24.64
CA VAL A 418 -3.44 -48.14 23.75
C VAL A 418 -4.41 -47.71 22.66
N ASN A 419 -5.19 -48.63 22.06
CA ASN A 419 -6.22 -48.26 21.08
C ASN A 419 -7.37 -47.45 21.70
N MET A 420 -7.75 -47.68 22.96
CA MET A 420 -8.71 -46.82 23.66
C MET A 420 -8.14 -45.42 23.91
N GLU A 421 -6.90 -45.32 24.39
CA GLU A 421 -6.24 -44.02 24.61
C GLU A 421 -6.07 -43.21 23.32
N LEU A 422 -5.68 -43.87 22.22
CA LEU A 422 -5.60 -43.26 20.88
C LEU A 422 -6.97 -42.73 20.45
N LYS A 423 -8.02 -43.53 20.56
CA LYS A 423 -9.38 -43.14 20.16
C LYS A 423 -9.95 -41.98 21.00
N ASP A 424 -9.66 -41.99 22.30
CA ASP A 424 -9.99 -40.87 23.20
C ASP A 424 -9.25 -39.59 22.79
N ASN A 425 -8.01 -39.71 22.31
CA ASN A 425 -7.23 -38.59 21.81
C ASN A 425 -7.67 -38.11 20.41
N GLU A 426 -8.11 -39.00 19.52
CA GLU A 426 -8.78 -38.65 18.26
C GLU A 426 -10.06 -37.84 18.51
N VAL A 427 -10.88 -38.23 19.49
CA VAL A 427 -12.09 -37.49 19.88
C VAL A 427 -11.74 -36.12 20.46
N LYS A 428 -10.70 -36.01 21.31
CA LYS A 428 -10.20 -34.72 21.83
C LYS A 428 -9.70 -33.81 20.71
N GLN A 429 -8.90 -34.33 19.77
CA GLN A 429 -8.41 -33.57 18.61
C GLN A 429 -9.56 -33.13 17.70
N SER A 430 -10.50 -34.02 17.40
CA SER A 430 -11.67 -33.70 16.57
C SER A 430 -12.48 -32.53 17.14
N LYS A 431 -12.66 -32.49 18.47
CA LYS A 431 -13.34 -31.39 19.15
C LYS A 431 -12.55 -30.08 19.11
N VAL A 432 -11.23 -30.13 19.29
CA VAL A 432 -10.35 -28.94 19.15
C VAL A 432 -10.40 -28.39 17.72
N ILE A 433 -10.45 -29.25 16.70
CA ILE A 433 -10.64 -28.86 15.30
C ILE A 433 -12.03 -28.22 15.09
N GLU A 434 -13.09 -28.81 15.65
CA GLU A 434 -14.46 -28.29 15.55
C GLU A 434 -14.58 -26.87 16.15
N ASP A 435 -13.95 -26.63 17.31
CA ASP A 435 -13.96 -25.33 17.98
C ASP A 435 -13.05 -24.29 17.26
N LEU A 436 -11.93 -24.73 16.65
CA LEU A 436 -11.12 -23.90 15.74
C LEU A 436 -11.89 -23.50 14.47
N VAL A 437 -12.66 -24.41 13.88
CA VAL A 437 -13.49 -24.12 12.70
C VAL A 437 -14.53 -23.06 13.04
N LYS A 438 -15.27 -23.20 14.14
CA LYS A 438 -16.25 -22.18 14.60
C LYS A 438 -15.58 -20.82 14.83
N SER A 439 -14.38 -20.80 15.41
CA SER A 439 -13.64 -19.54 15.60
C SER A 439 -13.21 -18.90 14.27
N SER A 440 -12.92 -19.71 13.25
CA SER A 440 -12.60 -19.26 11.88
C SER A 440 -13.84 -18.74 11.14
N GLU A 441 -14.99 -19.41 11.29
CA GLU A 441 -16.28 -18.96 10.76
C GLU A 441 -16.70 -17.62 11.39
N ASN A 442 -16.54 -17.45 12.70
CA ASN A 442 -16.77 -16.18 13.38
C ASN A 442 -15.83 -15.08 12.83
N ALA A 443 -14.51 -15.31 12.82
CA ALA A 443 -13.54 -14.33 12.34
C ALA A 443 -13.70 -13.96 10.85
N THR A 444 -14.14 -14.90 10.01
CA THR A 444 -14.47 -14.60 8.60
C THR A 444 -15.77 -13.81 8.47
N SER A 445 -16.78 -14.08 9.31
CA SER A 445 -18.00 -13.25 9.36
C SER A 445 -17.68 -11.80 9.78
N GLU A 446 -16.90 -11.60 10.85
CA GLU A 446 -16.42 -10.28 11.29
C GLU A 446 -15.64 -9.57 10.19
N LYS A 447 -14.73 -10.29 9.52
CA LYS A 447 -13.99 -9.76 8.36
C LYS A 447 -14.94 -9.27 7.25
N THR A 448 -15.93 -10.06 6.83
CA THR A 448 -16.86 -9.61 5.77
C THR A 448 -17.68 -8.39 6.18
N GLN A 449 -18.00 -8.25 7.47
CA GLN A 449 -18.70 -7.08 7.99
C GLN A 449 -17.80 -5.84 8.04
N ILE A 450 -16.51 -6.00 8.38
CA ILE A 450 -15.49 -4.93 8.27
C ILE A 450 -15.28 -4.53 6.81
N GLU A 451 -15.18 -5.49 5.88
CA GLU A 451 -15.03 -5.22 4.44
C GLU A 451 -16.23 -4.44 3.88
N LYS A 452 -17.46 -4.75 4.31
CA LYS A 452 -18.67 -3.99 3.95
C LYS A 452 -18.62 -2.55 4.47
N VAL A 453 -18.29 -2.35 5.76
CA VAL A 453 -18.16 -1.00 6.34
C VAL A 453 -17.05 -0.20 5.66
N MET A 454 -15.93 -0.84 5.31
CA MET A 454 -14.84 -0.22 4.54
C MET A 454 -15.30 0.23 3.15
N GLU A 455 -16.15 -0.53 2.45
CA GLU A 455 -16.68 -0.14 1.15
C GLU A 455 -17.70 1.01 1.26
N GLU A 456 -18.59 0.97 2.25
CA GLU A 456 -19.49 2.08 2.58
C GLU A 456 -18.71 3.38 2.88
N PHE A 457 -17.57 3.28 3.58
CA PHE A 457 -16.70 4.43 3.86
C PHE A 457 -15.97 4.94 2.61
N LYS A 458 -15.54 4.06 1.68
CA LYS A 458 -14.99 4.48 0.36
C LYS A 458 -16.04 5.20 -0.48
N MET A 459 -17.29 4.72 -0.49
CA MET A 459 -18.39 5.37 -1.20
C MET A 459 -18.68 6.76 -0.63
N ALA A 460 -18.71 6.92 0.70
CA ALA A 460 -18.84 8.23 1.33
C ALA A 460 -17.67 9.18 0.95
N LEU A 461 -16.42 8.69 1.03
CA LEU A 461 -15.22 9.48 0.68
C LEU A 461 -15.18 9.90 -0.80
N THR A 462 -15.73 9.10 -1.72
CA THR A 462 -15.81 9.47 -3.15
C THR A 462 -16.93 10.46 -3.43
N ALA A 463 -18.07 10.38 -2.72
CA ALA A 463 -19.11 11.39 -2.78
C ALA A 463 -18.61 12.75 -2.26
N GLU A 464 -17.97 12.78 -1.08
CA GLU A 464 -17.44 14.01 -0.47
C GLU A 464 -16.35 14.66 -1.33
N LYS A 465 -15.49 13.87 -2.00
CA LYS A 465 -14.55 14.38 -3.01
C LYS A 465 -15.25 14.97 -4.24
N SER A 466 -16.35 14.35 -4.70
CA SER A 466 -17.15 14.89 -5.80
C SER A 466 -17.79 16.23 -5.44
N ASP A 467 -18.34 16.36 -4.23
CA ASP A 467 -18.94 17.61 -3.76
C ASP A 467 -17.91 18.70 -3.47
N THR A 468 -16.73 18.32 -2.98
CA THR A 468 -15.57 19.22 -2.84
C THR A 468 -15.17 19.83 -4.19
N GLU A 469 -15.07 19.03 -5.25
CA GLU A 469 -14.69 19.54 -6.57
C GLU A 469 -15.81 20.40 -7.21
N LYS A 470 -17.09 20.09 -6.98
CA LYS A 470 -18.22 20.96 -7.36
C LYS A 470 -18.13 22.32 -6.67
N LEU A 471 -17.89 22.35 -5.35
CA LEU A 471 -17.70 23.58 -4.57
C LEU A 471 -16.54 24.43 -5.08
N LYS A 472 -15.46 23.79 -5.53
CA LYS A 472 -14.26 24.41 -6.10
C LYS A 472 -14.53 25.07 -7.46
N VAL A 473 -15.35 24.43 -8.32
CA VAL A 473 -15.83 25.04 -9.58
C VAL A 473 -16.69 26.28 -9.28
N VAL A 474 -17.65 26.16 -8.37
CA VAL A 474 -18.51 27.29 -7.96
C VAL A 474 -17.69 28.44 -7.35
N LEU A 475 -16.65 28.14 -6.56
CA LEU A 475 -15.71 29.16 -6.07
C LEU A 475 -15.01 29.89 -7.22
N SER A 476 -14.47 29.14 -8.20
CA SER A 476 -13.81 29.75 -9.37
C SER A 476 -14.76 30.59 -10.23
N GLU A 477 -16.05 30.25 -10.30
CA GLU A 477 -17.08 31.08 -10.94
C GLU A 477 -17.35 32.36 -10.14
N LYS A 478 -17.44 32.30 -8.81
CA LYS A 478 -17.62 33.48 -7.95
C LYS A 478 -16.38 34.38 -7.88
N GLU A 479 -15.19 33.83 -8.01
CA GLU A 479 -13.95 34.61 -8.19
C GLU A 479 -13.95 35.38 -9.52
N LYS A 480 -14.44 34.77 -10.61
CA LYS A 480 -14.59 35.45 -11.91
C LYS A 480 -15.66 36.55 -11.86
N GLU A 481 -16.80 36.29 -11.22
CA GLU A 481 -17.83 37.30 -10.98
C GLU A 481 -17.27 38.49 -10.17
N LEU A 482 -16.57 38.23 -9.06
CA LEU A 482 -15.94 39.28 -8.25
C LEU A 482 -14.90 40.08 -9.03
N SER A 483 -14.06 39.42 -9.83
CA SER A 483 -13.06 40.07 -10.67
C SER A 483 -13.71 40.98 -11.73
N GLN A 484 -14.76 40.51 -12.38
CA GLN A 484 -15.52 41.31 -13.35
C GLN A 484 -16.24 42.48 -12.69
N LEU A 485 -16.85 42.29 -11.51
CA LEU A 485 -17.58 43.34 -10.81
C LEU A 485 -16.62 44.41 -10.24
N SER A 486 -15.42 44.00 -9.79
CA SER A 486 -14.31 44.91 -9.47
C SER A 486 -13.84 45.72 -10.67
N LYS A 487 -13.67 45.08 -11.84
CA LYS A 487 -13.33 45.78 -13.10
C LYS A 487 -14.39 46.81 -13.50
N ASN A 488 -15.67 46.44 -13.43
CA ASN A 488 -16.78 47.35 -13.71
C ASN A 488 -16.76 48.56 -12.75
N LEU A 489 -16.50 48.34 -11.46
CA LEU A 489 -16.42 49.40 -10.45
C LEU A 489 -15.24 50.37 -10.71
N VAL A 490 -14.10 49.86 -11.19
CA VAL A 490 -12.96 50.72 -11.60
C VAL A 490 -13.31 51.56 -12.83
N GLU A 491 -13.98 50.97 -13.83
CA GLU A 491 -14.46 51.69 -15.02
C GLU A 491 -15.50 52.77 -14.66
N GLU A 492 -16.46 52.45 -13.80
CA GLU A 492 -17.45 53.41 -13.30
C GLU A 492 -16.80 54.58 -12.56
N ASN A 493 -15.85 54.30 -11.65
CA ASN A 493 -15.10 55.35 -10.96
C ASN A 493 -14.32 56.26 -11.93
N GLN A 494 -13.67 55.70 -12.96
CA GLN A 494 -13.02 56.50 -14.01
C GLN A 494 -14.02 57.36 -14.80
N THR A 495 -15.26 56.89 -15.03
CA THR A 495 -16.29 57.73 -15.66
C THR A 495 -16.78 58.85 -14.74
N ASN A 496 -16.99 58.57 -13.45
CA ASN A 496 -17.35 59.58 -12.45
C ASN A 496 -16.25 60.63 -12.27
N GLU A 497 -14.98 60.24 -12.33
CA GLU A 497 -13.85 61.17 -12.28
C GLU A 497 -13.81 62.09 -13.52
N ARG A 498 -14.00 61.53 -14.73
CA ARG A 498 -14.14 62.33 -15.97
C ARG A 498 -15.35 63.28 -15.95
N VAL A 499 -16.47 62.87 -15.37
CA VAL A 499 -17.65 63.74 -15.19
C VAL A 499 -17.33 64.87 -14.22
N ASN A 500 -16.68 64.58 -13.09
CA ASN A 500 -16.26 65.61 -12.12
C ASN A 500 -15.26 66.61 -12.70
N VAL A 501 -14.36 66.20 -13.59
CA VAL A 501 -13.46 67.12 -14.33
C VAL A 501 -14.28 68.07 -15.21
N LYS A 502 -15.19 67.55 -16.04
CA LYS A 502 -16.06 68.38 -16.90
C LYS A 502 -16.96 69.33 -16.12
N LEU A 503 -17.42 68.91 -14.94
CA LEU A 503 -18.26 69.75 -14.07
C LEU A 503 -17.45 70.91 -13.47
N LYS A 504 -16.17 70.71 -13.15
CA LYS A 504 -15.24 71.79 -12.78
C LYS A 504 -14.93 72.72 -13.95
N GLU A 505 -14.71 72.18 -15.14
CA GLU A 505 -14.47 72.97 -16.36
C GLU A 505 -15.65 73.90 -16.66
N SER A 506 -16.88 73.37 -16.69
CA SER A 506 -18.09 74.18 -16.89
C SER A 506 -18.34 75.17 -15.73
N GLY A 507 -17.99 74.80 -14.49
CA GLY A 507 -18.01 75.74 -13.35
C GLY A 507 -17.07 76.94 -13.54
N ASN A 508 -15.88 76.71 -14.09
CA ASN A 508 -14.92 77.78 -14.42
C ASN A 508 -15.42 78.66 -15.59
N GLU A 509 -16.09 78.08 -16.59
CA GLU A 509 -16.74 78.86 -17.66
C GLU A 509 -17.85 79.77 -17.11
N ILE A 510 -18.67 79.28 -16.17
CA ILE A 510 -19.70 80.09 -15.49
C ILE A 510 -19.07 81.26 -14.72
N ILE A 511 -17.96 81.04 -14.01
CA ILE A 511 -17.23 82.11 -13.30
C ILE A 511 -16.67 83.14 -14.29
N ASN A 512 -16.10 82.70 -15.41
CA ASN A 512 -15.61 83.59 -16.46
C ASN A 512 -16.75 84.42 -17.09
N LEU A 513 -17.89 83.81 -17.39
CA LEU A 513 -19.07 84.51 -17.91
C LEU A 513 -19.66 85.50 -16.89
N GLN A 514 -19.64 85.17 -15.58
CA GLN A 514 -20.06 86.08 -14.53
C GLN A 514 -19.16 87.32 -14.45
N SER A 515 -17.83 87.16 -14.52
CA SER A 515 -16.91 88.31 -14.48
C SER A 515 -17.05 89.24 -15.70
N LEU A 516 -17.28 88.67 -16.89
CA LEU A 516 -17.54 89.43 -18.13
C LEU A 516 -18.89 90.18 -18.10
N LEU A 517 -19.88 89.62 -17.40
CA LEU A 517 -21.17 90.27 -17.18
C LEU A 517 -21.03 91.41 -16.15
N GLU A 518 -20.19 91.25 -15.12
CA GLU A 518 -19.88 92.31 -14.16
C GLU A 518 -19.11 93.48 -14.79
N THR A 519 -18.18 93.24 -15.72
CA THR A 519 -17.49 94.32 -16.45
C THR A 519 -18.45 95.07 -17.38
N THR A 520 -19.30 94.38 -18.11
CA THR A 520 -20.28 95.04 -19.01
C THR A 520 -21.39 95.78 -18.24
N GLU A 521 -21.75 95.36 -17.02
CA GLU A 521 -22.61 96.16 -16.14
C GLU A 521 -21.92 97.44 -15.63
N LYS A 522 -20.60 97.42 -15.37
CA LYS A 522 -19.83 98.62 -14.97
C LYS A 522 -19.70 99.62 -16.12
N GLU A 523 -19.41 99.15 -17.34
CA GLU A 523 -19.41 99.98 -18.57
C GLU A 523 -20.78 100.65 -18.79
N LYS A 524 -21.87 99.88 -18.66
CA LYS A 524 -23.26 100.34 -18.74
C LYS A 524 -23.63 101.34 -17.64
N GLN A 525 -23.02 101.27 -16.46
CA GLN A 525 -23.18 102.28 -15.41
C GLN A 525 -22.44 103.59 -15.75
N GLN A 526 -21.20 103.51 -16.22
CA GLN A 526 -20.42 104.69 -16.63
C GLN A 526 -21.11 105.45 -17.77
N PHE A 527 -21.57 104.74 -18.80
CA PHE A 527 -22.31 105.33 -19.93
C PHE A 527 -23.62 106.03 -19.48
N LYS A 528 -24.22 105.56 -18.38
CA LYS A 528 -25.43 106.15 -17.78
C LYS A 528 -25.15 107.41 -16.96
N GLU A 529 -23.97 107.52 -16.35
CA GLU A 529 -23.56 108.74 -15.64
C GLU A 529 -23.17 109.88 -16.59
N GLU A 530 -22.53 109.59 -17.73
CA GLU A 530 -22.28 110.59 -18.78
C GLU A 530 -23.59 111.13 -19.40
N LEU A 531 -24.56 110.24 -19.64
CA LEU A 531 -25.88 110.62 -20.15
C LEU A 531 -26.67 111.52 -19.18
N LEU A 532 -26.41 111.41 -17.87
CA LEU A 532 -27.05 112.24 -16.85
C LEU A 532 -26.43 113.64 -16.71
N LYS A 533 -25.18 113.81 -17.18
CA LYS A 533 -24.39 115.05 -17.01
C LYS A 533 -24.59 116.10 -18.11
N SER A 534 -25.22 115.72 -19.22
CA SER A 534 -25.37 116.52 -20.44
C SER A 534 -26.79 117.07 -20.67
N ALA A 535 -27.76 116.70 -19.84
CA ALA A 535 -29.19 116.94 -20.09
C ALA A 535 -29.80 118.21 -19.44
N GLU A 536 -29.06 118.95 -18.61
CA GLU A 536 -29.57 120.13 -17.87
C GLU A 536 -29.06 121.48 -18.43
N LEU A 537 -29.26 121.79 -19.74
CA LEU A 537 -29.38 123.17 -20.27
C LEU A 537 -29.77 123.23 -21.78
N SER A 538 -30.61 124.21 -22.14
CA SER A 538 -30.94 124.68 -23.51
C SER A 538 -31.66 123.74 -24.51
N GLN A 539 -32.96 123.53 -24.27
CA GLN A 539 -34.07 123.90 -25.19
C GLN A 539 -33.67 124.53 -26.56
N GLY A 540 -34.27 124.13 -27.71
CA GLY A 540 -34.21 125.01 -28.90
C GLY A 540 -34.48 124.58 -30.36
N ALA A 541 -34.73 123.30 -30.71
CA ALA A 541 -35.24 122.84 -32.03
C ALA A 541 -34.48 123.13 -33.37
N ALA A 542 -34.73 122.23 -34.34
CA ALA A 542 -34.55 122.34 -35.81
C ALA A 542 -33.16 122.08 -36.48
N GLU A 543 -33.28 121.82 -37.79
CA GLU A 543 -32.26 121.72 -38.87
C GLU A 543 -31.17 120.62 -38.85
N LYS A 544 -31.40 119.56 -39.67
CA LYS A 544 -30.43 119.00 -40.65
C LYS A 544 -31.06 117.88 -41.52
N SER A 545 -31.96 118.23 -42.45
CA SER A 545 -32.60 117.28 -43.37
C SER A 545 -32.65 117.79 -44.83
N VAL A 546 -31.48 118.15 -45.37
CA VAL A 546 -31.34 118.63 -46.77
C VAL A 546 -30.40 117.74 -47.60
N LYS A 547 -29.39 117.12 -46.97
CA LYS A 547 -28.33 116.34 -47.65
C LYS A 547 -28.82 115.09 -48.39
N ILE A 548 -30.01 114.58 -48.04
CA ILE A 548 -30.58 113.35 -48.60
C ILE A 548 -31.17 113.58 -50.01
N LEU A 549 -31.62 114.80 -50.35
CA LEU A 549 -32.21 115.09 -51.66
C LEU A 549 -31.17 115.28 -52.78
N GLU A 550 -29.94 115.70 -52.45
CA GLU A 550 -28.87 115.85 -53.45
C GLU A 550 -28.36 114.50 -53.95
N LEU A 551 -28.21 113.52 -53.05
CA LEU A 551 -27.68 112.18 -53.38
C LEU A 551 -28.62 111.39 -54.30
N ASN A 552 -29.94 111.50 -54.12
CA ASN A 552 -30.91 110.82 -55.00
C ASN A 552 -30.88 111.32 -56.46
N LYS A 553 -30.50 112.59 -56.71
CA LYS A 553 -30.26 113.08 -58.08
C LYS A 553 -28.96 112.52 -58.67
N SER A 554 -27.94 112.29 -57.84
CA SER A 554 -26.69 111.65 -58.28
C SER A 554 -26.87 110.16 -58.63
N ALA A 555 -27.72 109.44 -57.90
CA ALA A 555 -28.03 108.03 -58.16
C ALA A 555 -28.67 107.84 -59.55
N ALA A 556 -29.74 108.61 -59.84
CA ALA A 556 -30.44 108.54 -61.13
C ALA A 556 -29.57 108.91 -62.34
N ALA A 557 -28.53 109.72 -62.16
CA ALA A 557 -27.55 110.01 -63.22
C ALA A 557 -26.65 108.80 -63.51
N LEU A 558 -26.18 108.11 -62.46
CA LEU A 558 -25.30 106.93 -62.59
C LEU A 558 -26.04 105.69 -63.13
N GLU A 559 -27.34 105.53 -62.85
CA GLU A 559 -28.15 104.47 -63.48
C GLU A 559 -28.26 104.64 -65.00
N ASN A 560 -28.40 105.88 -65.49
CA ASN A 560 -28.42 106.16 -66.92
C ASN A 560 -27.05 105.89 -67.58
N GLU A 561 -25.94 106.22 -66.91
CA GLU A 561 -24.62 105.83 -67.41
C GLU A 561 -24.44 104.30 -67.40
N LEU A 562 -24.94 103.59 -66.38
CA LEU A 562 -24.93 102.13 -66.34
C LEU A 562 -25.74 101.49 -67.47
N LEU A 563 -26.86 102.08 -67.90
CA LEU A 563 -27.62 101.58 -69.05
C LEU A 563 -26.83 101.74 -70.36
N GLU A 564 -26.11 102.85 -70.55
CA GLU A 564 -25.27 103.06 -71.75
C GLU A 564 -24.01 102.16 -71.72
N ARG A 565 -23.38 102.01 -70.55
CA ARG A 565 -22.28 101.05 -70.34
C ARG A 565 -22.74 99.61 -70.60
N ASN A 566 -23.97 99.24 -70.24
CA ASN A 566 -24.54 97.92 -70.55
C ASN A 566 -24.81 97.69 -72.04
N LYS A 567 -25.14 98.73 -72.83
CA LYS A 567 -25.15 98.61 -74.31
C LYS A 567 -23.75 98.33 -74.85
N ILE A 568 -22.73 99.02 -74.32
CA ILE A 568 -21.33 98.81 -74.72
C ILE A 568 -20.85 97.40 -74.33
N ILE A 569 -21.22 96.90 -73.14
CA ILE A 569 -20.92 95.53 -72.71
C ILE A 569 -21.62 94.51 -73.63
N LYS A 570 -22.87 94.73 -74.05
CA LYS A 570 -23.51 93.87 -75.06
C LYS A 570 -22.76 93.90 -76.41
N LEU A 571 -22.29 95.06 -76.85
CA LEU A 571 -21.49 95.18 -78.09
C LEU A 571 -20.12 94.49 -77.98
N GLN A 572 -19.49 94.54 -76.80
CA GLN A 572 -18.24 93.82 -76.51
C GLN A 572 -18.46 92.31 -76.36
N GLN A 573 -19.56 91.87 -75.76
CA GLN A 573 -19.99 90.47 -75.74
C GLN A 573 -20.32 89.97 -77.16
N GLN A 574 -20.83 90.82 -78.05
CA GLN A 574 -21.03 90.47 -79.46
C GLN A 574 -19.68 90.34 -80.21
N ARG A 575 -18.72 91.25 -80.00
CA ARG A 575 -17.35 91.08 -80.52
C ARG A 575 -16.66 89.82 -79.96
N LEU A 576 -16.81 89.52 -78.67
CA LEU A 576 -16.31 88.28 -78.07
C LEU A 576 -17.03 87.04 -78.62
N SER A 577 -18.34 87.13 -78.91
CA SER A 577 -19.08 86.09 -79.65
C SER A 577 -18.44 85.81 -80.99
N ASP A 578 -18.10 86.84 -81.76
CA ASP A 578 -17.70 86.69 -83.15
C ASP A 578 -16.20 86.32 -83.27
N MET A 579 -15.39 86.75 -82.31
CA MET A 579 -14.06 86.19 -82.05
C MET A 579 -14.15 84.71 -81.66
N LYS A 580 -15.03 84.33 -80.70
CA LYS A 580 -15.21 82.93 -80.27
C LYS A 580 -15.75 82.02 -81.38
N LYS A 581 -16.63 82.54 -82.24
CA LYS A 581 -17.14 81.84 -83.45
C LYS A 581 -16.14 81.72 -84.59
N THR A 582 -14.96 82.32 -84.47
CA THR A 582 -13.90 82.28 -85.49
C THR A 582 -12.65 81.56 -84.99
N LEU A 583 -12.22 81.82 -83.74
CA LEU A 583 -11.08 81.13 -83.10
C LEU A 583 -11.35 79.66 -82.73
N GLN A 584 -12.60 79.18 -82.81
CA GLN A 584 -12.95 77.77 -82.74
C GLN A 584 -14.13 77.44 -83.68
N ARG A 585 -13.94 77.74 -84.98
CA ARG A 585 -14.82 77.22 -86.06
C ARG A 585 -14.66 75.71 -86.26
N GLU A 586 -13.61 75.11 -85.69
CA GLU A 586 -13.33 73.67 -85.71
C GLU A 586 -13.49 73.11 -84.28
N LEU A 587 -14.61 72.43 -84.02
CA LEU A 587 -15.01 71.74 -82.77
C LEU A 587 -15.17 72.68 -81.53
N LYS A 588 -16.35 72.95 -80.94
CA LYS A 588 -17.76 72.62 -81.24
C LYS A 588 -18.25 71.17 -81.05
N MET A 589 -18.56 70.80 -79.79
CA MET A 589 -19.71 69.97 -79.29
C MET A 589 -19.51 69.73 -77.77
N GLN A 590 -20.50 69.71 -76.86
CA GLN A 590 -21.95 70.00 -76.94
C GLN A 590 -22.49 70.57 -75.58
N ALA A 591 -23.75 71.02 -75.56
CA ALA A 591 -24.52 71.73 -74.52
C ALA A 591 -24.63 71.04 -73.12
N VAL A 592 -24.89 71.74 -71.99
CA VAL A 592 -26.13 72.44 -71.50
C VAL A 592 -27.39 71.55 -71.57
N ASP A 593 -28.33 71.45 -70.62
CA ASP A 593 -28.76 72.25 -69.43
C ASP A 593 -29.53 71.28 -68.44
N VAL A 594 -30.14 71.54 -67.26
CA VAL A 594 -30.64 72.72 -66.48
C VAL A 594 -30.73 72.38 -64.95
N ASN A 595 -30.96 73.40 -64.10
CA ASN A 595 -31.77 73.42 -62.84
C ASN A 595 -31.18 73.14 -61.42
N ASN A 596 -31.62 74.03 -60.51
CA ASN A 596 -31.52 74.15 -59.04
C ASN A 596 -31.75 72.87 -58.18
N GLY A 597 -31.28 72.88 -56.91
CA GLY A 597 -31.90 72.02 -55.88
C GLY A 597 -31.22 71.76 -54.51
N ASP A 598 -30.83 72.80 -53.77
CA ASP A 598 -30.86 72.92 -52.28
C ASP A 598 -30.37 71.83 -51.27
N PHE A 599 -29.60 72.28 -50.27
CA PHE A 599 -29.38 71.76 -48.90
C PHE A 599 -28.82 70.35 -48.60
N LEU A 600 -28.20 70.21 -47.41
CA LEU A 600 -27.51 69.00 -46.92
C LEU A 600 -27.83 68.73 -45.43
N SER A 601 -28.02 67.46 -45.06
CA SER A 601 -27.88 67.00 -43.66
C SER A 601 -27.63 65.48 -43.56
N ASP A 602 -26.41 65.14 -43.16
CA ASP A 602 -26.02 64.13 -42.13
C ASP A 602 -26.47 62.64 -42.15
N SER A 603 -25.70 61.83 -41.40
CA SER A 603 -26.06 60.56 -40.71
C SER A 603 -26.15 59.21 -41.46
N ASN A 604 -25.00 58.50 -41.47
CA ASN A 604 -24.79 57.19 -40.81
C ASN A 604 -25.27 55.84 -41.45
N SER A 605 -24.68 54.71 -40.99
CA SER A 605 -25.18 53.31 -40.96
C SER A 605 -24.76 52.22 -42.01
N ARG A 606 -23.78 51.38 -41.58
CA ARG A 606 -23.73 49.87 -41.56
C ARG A 606 -23.81 48.97 -42.83
N GLY A 607 -22.87 48.01 -42.91
CA GLY A 607 -22.97 46.68 -43.59
C GLY A 607 -22.12 46.51 -44.87
N SER A 608 -21.66 45.33 -45.30
CA SER A 608 -21.55 43.99 -44.67
C SER A 608 -20.56 43.07 -45.45
N MET A 609 -19.87 42.14 -44.76
CA MET A 609 -19.12 40.92 -45.23
C MET A 609 -18.15 40.94 -46.45
N ILE A 610 -16.86 40.62 -46.19
CA ILE A 610 -16.08 39.39 -46.59
C ILE A 610 -16.37 38.79 -48.00
N PRO A 611 -15.41 38.34 -48.88
CA PRO A 611 -13.99 37.91 -48.63
C PRO A 611 -12.85 38.27 -49.66
N LYS A 612 -11.59 37.99 -49.25
CA LYS A 612 -10.41 37.44 -49.99
C LYS A 612 -9.58 38.22 -51.05
N ASP A 613 -8.25 38.19 -50.80
CA ASP A 613 -7.07 37.84 -51.64
C ASP A 613 -6.89 38.46 -53.07
N ALA A 614 -5.70 38.90 -53.54
CA ALA A 614 -4.33 38.62 -53.10
C ALA A 614 -3.24 39.68 -53.48
N ASN A 615 -2.25 39.84 -52.60
CA ASN A 615 -0.80 40.11 -52.78
C ASN A 615 -0.21 40.96 -53.93
N GLN A 616 0.49 42.04 -53.53
CA GLN A 616 1.87 42.39 -53.96
C GLN A 616 2.47 43.27 -52.82
N ALA A 617 3.53 42.97 -52.05
CA ALA A 617 4.87 42.36 -52.23
C ALA A 617 6.01 43.42 -52.27
N GLU A 618 7.23 43.03 -51.87
CA GLU A 618 8.43 43.87 -51.55
C GLU A 618 8.41 44.51 -50.13
N LEU A 619 9.47 44.55 -49.31
CA LEU A 619 10.85 43.99 -49.32
C LEU A 619 11.31 43.86 -47.82
N MET A 620 12.48 43.39 -47.34
CA MET A 620 13.80 42.98 -47.88
C MET A 620 14.51 42.01 -46.88
N HIS A 621 15.66 41.43 -47.25
CA HIS A 621 16.58 40.66 -46.39
C HIS A 621 17.82 41.51 -45.99
N LYS A 622 18.60 41.29 -44.91
CA LYS A 622 19.02 40.13 -44.07
C LYS A 622 20.34 39.45 -44.50
N LEU A 623 21.43 39.84 -43.79
CA LEU A 623 22.77 39.24 -43.68
C LEU A 623 23.31 39.60 -42.26
N GLN A 624 24.21 38.89 -41.58
CA GLN A 624 24.65 37.49 -41.63
C GLN A 624 25.45 37.18 -40.33
N ASN A 625 25.36 35.94 -39.80
CA ASN A 625 26.18 35.31 -38.73
C ASN A 625 26.40 36.02 -37.37
N LEU A 626 25.99 35.35 -36.28
CA LEU A 626 26.85 35.00 -35.13
C LEU A 626 26.18 33.93 -34.25
N ASP A 627 26.95 33.29 -33.38
CA ASP A 627 26.65 31.97 -32.79
C ASP A 627 25.43 31.90 -31.86
N THR A 628 24.73 30.75 -31.88
CA THR A 628 24.24 30.11 -30.64
C THR A 628 23.76 28.65 -30.88
N GLU A 629 24.62 27.67 -30.59
CA GLU A 629 24.17 26.38 -30.07
C GLU A 629 23.87 26.54 -28.57
N PRO A 630 22.59 26.52 -28.16
CA PRO A 630 22.26 25.79 -26.93
C PRO A 630 20.87 25.11 -26.95
N MET A 631 20.04 25.38 -27.96
CA MET A 631 18.59 25.16 -27.88
C MET A 631 18.13 23.71 -28.09
N LEU A 632 18.92 22.83 -28.72
CA LEU A 632 18.63 21.39 -28.71
C LEU A 632 19.10 20.73 -27.41
N GLU A 633 20.23 21.17 -26.87
CA GLU A 633 20.89 20.55 -25.71
C GLU A 633 20.06 20.74 -24.43
N ASP A 634 19.51 21.95 -24.21
CA ASP A 634 18.66 22.27 -23.06
C ASP A 634 17.24 21.64 -23.12
N ILE A 635 16.83 21.15 -24.29
CA ILE A 635 15.66 20.26 -24.44
C ILE A 635 16.06 18.82 -24.10
N ASN A 636 17.19 18.34 -24.64
CA ASN A 636 17.71 17.01 -24.36
C ASN A 636 17.92 16.80 -22.86
N PHE A 637 18.56 17.72 -22.13
CA PHE A 637 18.77 17.58 -20.67
C PHE A 637 17.48 17.45 -19.86
N ARG A 638 16.39 18.12 -20.26
CA ARG A 638 15.08 18.01 -19.61
C ARG A 638 14.43 16.65 -19.81
N TYR A 639 14.48 16.10 -21.03
CA TYR A 639 14.00 14.73 -21.28
C TYR A 639 14.93 13.69 -20.67
N LEU A 640 16.24 13.85 -20.81
CA LEU A 640 17.28 12.98 -20.25
C LEU A 640 17.11 12.77 -18.76
N LYS A 641 16.90 13.82 -17.97
CA LYS A 641 16.64 13.68 -16.51
C LYS A 641 15.44 12.77 -16.24
N HIS A 642 14.37 12.89 -17.02
CA HIS A 642 13.18 12.04 -16.87
C HIS A 642 13.44 10.59 -17.36
N VAL A 643 14.13 10.41 -18.49
CA VAL A 643 14.44 9.08 -19.05
C VAL A 643 15.43 8.32 -18.18
N VAL A 644 16.47 8.97 -17.64
CA VAL A 644 17.42 8.36 -16.70
C VAL A 644 16.75 8.04 -15.35
N LEU A 645 15.97 8.97 -14.79
CA LEU A 645 15.22 8.71 -13.56
C LEU A 645 14.24 7.54 -13.76
N LYS A 646 13.53 7.50 -14.89
CA LYS A 646 12.65 6.39 -15.24
C LYS A 646 13.43 5.10 -15.41
N PHE A 647 14.54 5.06 -16.14
CA PHE A 647 15.39 3.87 -16.28
C PHE A 647 15.91 3.34 -14.93
N MET A 648 16.22 4.22 -13.98
CA MET A 648 16.64 3.83 -12.62
C MET A 648 15.49 3.39 -11.69
N THR A 649 14.22 3.62 -12.07
CA THR A 649 13.04 3.35 -11.21
C THR A 649 11.97 2.44 -11.85
N SER A 650 12.07 2.20 -13.16
CA SER A 650 11.25 1.25 -13.92
C SER A 650 11.65 -0.20 -13.60
N ARG A 651 10.72 -1.11 -13.88
CA ARG A 651 10.96 -2.55 -13.75
C ARG A 651 11.95 -3.07 -14.81
N GLU A 652 12.47 -4.25 -14.52
CA GLU A 652 13.58 -4.91 -15.19
C GLU A 652 13.39 -4.98 -16.71
N TYR A 653 12.21 -5.40 -17.18
CA TYR A 653 11.86 -5.50 -18.60
C TYR A 653 11.71 -4.13 -19.30
N GLU A 654 11.21 -3.11 -18.60
CA GLU A 654 11.05 -1.76 -19.15
C GLU A 654 12.39 -1.06 -19.35
N SER A 655 13.31 -1.26 -18.39
CA SER A 655 14.65 -0.68 -18.44
C SER A 655 15.43 -1.12 -19.68
N GLN A 656 15.30 -2.37 -20.13
CA GLN A 656 15.91 -2.88 -21.37
C GLN A 656 15.51 -2.09 -22.62
N HIS A 657 14.24 -1.68 -22.72
CA HIS A 657 13.75 -0.85 -23.83
C HIS A 657 14.24 0.60 -23.74
N LEU A 658 14.43 1.11 -22.51
CA LEU A 658 14.93 2.47 -22.27
C LEU A 658 16.43 2.63 -22.53
N ILE A 659 17.25 1.55 -22.50
CA ILE A 659 18.68 1.59 -22.88
C ILE A 659 18.88 2.32 -24.20
N LYS A 660 18.09 1.99 -25.23
CA LYS A 660 18.26 2.55 -26.57
C LYS A 660 17.86 4.03 -26.67
N ALA A 661 16.93 4.48 -25.83
CA ALA A 661 16.59 5.89 -25.72
C ALA A 661 17.70 6.69 -25.00
N ILE A 662 18.29 6.12 -23.94
CA ILE A 662 19.43 6.74 -23.24
C ILE A 662 20.66 6.80 -24.14
N SER A 663 20.96 5.72 -24.87
CA SER A 663 22.06 5.64 -25.84
C SER A 663 22.03 6.78 -26.85
N VAL A 664 20.85 7.06 -27.44
CA VAL A 664 20.66 8.18 -28.38
C VAL A 664 20.71 9.55 -27.68
N LEU A 665 20.15 9.70 -26.47
CA LEU A 665 20.13 10.99 -25.75
C LEU A 665 21.48 11.39 -25.13
N LEU A 666 22.34 10.42 -24.82
CA LEU A 666 23.69 10.62 -24.28
C LEU A 666 24.81 10.43 -25.32
N HIS A 667 24.47 10.11 -26.57
CA HIS A 667 25.42 9.81 -27.64
C HIS A 667 26.43 8.70 -27.26
N PHE A 668 25.96 7.65 -26.58
CA PHE A 668 26.80 6.51 -26.23
C PHE A 668 27.35 5.82 -27.47
N THR A 669 28.62 5.39 -27.38
CA THR A 669 29.17 4.44 -28.34
C THR A 669 28.45 3.09 -28.26
N PRO A 670 28.48 2.26 -29.32
CA PRO A 670 27.94 0.89 -29.28
C PRO A 670 28.56 0.04 -28.16
N GLU A 671 29.77 0.37 -27.73
CA GLU A 671 30.52 -0.31 -26.67
C GLU A 671 30.01 0.07 -25.28
N GLU A 672 29.60 1.33 -25.07
CA GLU A 672 28.97 1.80 -23.83
C GLU A 672 27.50 1.35 -23.72
N GLU A 673 26.75 1.34 -24.83
CA GLU A 673 25.41 0.73 -24.86
C GLU A 673 25.48 -0.77 -24.52
N GLY A 674 26.47 -1.48 -25.09
CA GLY A 674 26.78 -2.86 -24.76
C GLY A 674 27.10 -3.05 -23.28
N LEU A 675 28.02 -2.26 -22.72
CA LEU A 675 28.40 -2.38 -21.31
C LEU A 675 27.21 -2.19 -20.34
N ILE A 676 26.28 -1.29 -20.66
CA ILE A 676 25.06 -1.06 -19.85
C ILE A 676 24.08 -2.23 -20.00
N ARG A 677 23.94 -2.79 -21.21
CA ARG A 677 23.15 -3.99 -21.49
C ARG A 677 23.69 -5.20 -20.72
N ASP A 678 24.99 -5.48 -20.84
CA ASP A 678 25.69 -6.54 -20.11
C ASP A 678 25.58 -6.36 -18.59
N THR A 679 25.66 -5.13 -18.09
CA THR A 679 25.54 -4.83 -16.65
C THR A 679 24.11 -5.04 -16.15
N LEU A 680 23.11 -4.72 -16.97
CA LEU A 680 21.71 -4.96 -16.65
C LEU A 680 21.40 -6.46 -16.67
N GLU A 681 21.85 -7.19 -17.70
CA GLU A 681 21.69 -8.64 -17.83
C GLU A 681 22.43 -9.41 -16.74
N TRP A 682 23.63 -8.97 -16.35
CA TRP A 682 24.34 -9.49 -15.17
C TRP A 682 23.52 -9.35 -13.88
N LYS A 683 22.75 -8.27 -13.72
CA LYS A 683 21.83 -8.11 -12.58
C LYS A 683 20.55 -8.97 -12.67
N MET A 684 20.24 -9.54 -13.84
CA MET A 684 19.13 -10.50 -14.01
C MET A 684 19.58 -11.95 -13.80
N SER A 685 20.88 -12.25 -13.95
CA SER A 685 21.42 -13.61 -13.78
C SER A 685 21.86 -13.87 -12.34
N TRP A 686 21.41 -14.98 -11.77
CA TRP A 686 21.92 -15.50 -10.49
C TRP A 686 23.40 -15.92 -10.58
N PHE A 687 23.88 -16.26 -11.78
CA PHE A 687 25.26 -16.69 -12.03
C PHE A 687 25.94 -15.80 -13.08
N GLY A 688 26.91 -15.02 -12.65
CA GLY A 688 27.76 -14.22 -13.53
C GLY A 688 28.75 -13.36 -12.76
N SER A 689 29.94 -13.15 -13.32
CA SER A 689 30.91 -12.17 -12.82
C SER A 689 30.62 -10.79 -13.43
N LYS A 690 30.56 -9.75 -12.60
CA LYS A 690 30.27 -8.37 -13.03
C LYS A 690 31.13 -7.96 -14.24
N PRO A 691 30.52 -7.43 -15.33
CA PRO A 691 31.28 -7.01 -16.51
C PRO A 691 32.27 -5.90 -16.17
N LYS A 692 33.47 -5.98 -16.75
CA LYS A 692 34.55 -5.02 -16.53
C LYS A 692 34.57 -4.01 -17.68
N PRO A 693 34.55 -2.68 -17.40
CA PRO A 693 34.77 -1.68 -18.44
C PRO A 693 36.16 -1.85 -19.05
N LYS A 694 36.29 -1.64 -20.36
CA LYS A 694 37.58 -1.69 -21.08
C LYS A 694 38.40 -0.40 -20.98
N PHE A 695 37.82 0.67 -20.42
CA PHE A 695 38.51 1.94 -20.21
C PHE A 695 39.48 1.88 -19.02
N GLY A 696 40.60 2.60 -19.15
CA GLY A 696 41.81 2.38 -18.34
C GLY A 696 41.72 2.80 -16.87
N ALA A 697 42.73 2.38 -16.10
CA ALA A 697 42.83 2.67 -14.67
C ALA A 697 42.94 4.18 -14.39
N GLY A 698 42.06 4.69 -13.52
CA GLY A 698 42.05 6.09 -13.11
C GLY A 698 41.49 6.27 -11.69
N GLN A 699 42.21 7.06 -10.89
CA GLN A 699 41.77 7.62 -9.60
C GLN A 699 41.28 6.62 -8.52
N MET A 700 42.23 5.98 -7.82
CA MET A 700 42.03 5.66 -6.41
C MET A 700 41.80 6.95 -5.62
N SER A 701 40.67 7.07 -4.91
CA SER A 701 40.42 8.22 -4.04
C SER A 701 41.35 8.19 -2.83
N LYS A 702 41.95 9.34 -2.49
CA LYS A 702 42.87 9.45 -1.34
C LYS A 702 42.07 9.55 -0.05
N THR A 703 42.20 8.56 0.82
CA THR A 703 41.79 8.67 2.23
C THR A 703 42.59 9.78 2.90
N ILE A 704 41.91 10.82 3.41
CA ILE A 704 42.54 11.83 4.28
C ILE A 704 42.61 11.24 5.68
N SER A 705 43.81 10.87 6.13
CA SER A 705 44.04 10.55 7.54
C SER A 705 43.86 11.83 8.37
N THR A 706 42.93 11.79 9.32
CA THR A 706 42.84 12.77 10.42
C THR A 706 43.24 12.08 11.71
N THR A 707 43.97 12.83 12.55
CA THR A 707 44.52 12.41 13.84
C THR A 707 43.45 12.37 14.92
#